data_AF-A0A8A1LQG1-F1
#
_entry.id   AF-A0A8A1LQG1-F1
#
_cell.length_a   1.000
_cell.length_b   1.000
_cell.length_c   1.000
_cell.angle_alpha   90.00
_cell.angle_beta   90.00
_cell.angle_gamma   90.00
#
_symmetry.space_group_name_H-M   'P 1'
#
loop_
_entity.id
_entity.type
_entity.pdbx_description
1 polymer ?
#
loop_
_entity_poly.entity_id
_entity_poly.type
_entity_poly.pdbx_seq_one_letter_code
_entity_poly.pdbx_strand_id
1 'polypeptide(L)'
;MSNPSICRSWLPPQPPRLCRYASSCLHPNTQRVSLAQLLFHVRRSKARREPSASQLLRFAITGTLKKPNDGYYAKDFEEYMLEAFSKPHLPETWTIFNTEPSKIRRLTKNAPLVDRYDPKDFKDNIELPTLQAVCEKYIVSPRVAREILMNHQGVVASFESCAKREGSAKVLATLNALVARFALLKVQVPKGLLILGMRFASRQFSAPTLQSYIQSYVTGGYGPIPGRQAAKILRNLYQACRVSVFESPTIDLGPMREVVTGLDENGLAISDSSLHSLLLISDDICPHFIYSHYIQLLGIIGDHGRLLNIWPTVQDRLKNSPFGPPIQSLVKNYLKALLRSGLGSRGVYCAEQLSAYCDLNDILPTRVWAELLKQDNSEGLQKIVSSQTVNGIMHSTLTSIENRLGITWNHVDGGRHVKTSDMDPLWDHWPVDAVLPSLDPDASSTGSSGCLQRLLEEIKLYGSSKSTTELARVANLLHDFEGCEIPLGFRKGKHDKTLEFAWFPHCCPIEFSNNAPPSRYNINGPQSPSSLGLIRAFHGFHGKTIRLSKWNLYLMQLGYLCERSRGFAESGINGTTGDSEKWTATGHIICWDRLNHHLMILFLGRGLGVIDPGFYPEKPHPYLPSVANLTSKPWNNFQAEFSENSGFLLPLRIRYWLDVDPAAYLVP
;
A
#
# COMPACT_ATOMS: atom_id res chain seq x y z
N MET A 1 29.59 -76.20 6.03
CA MET A 1 30.95 -76.56 6.47
C MET A 1 31.60 -75.29 7.02
N SER A 2 32.30 -75.24 8.15
CA SER A 2 32.34 -76.12 9.33
C SER A 2 33.18 -75.44 10.42
N ASN A 3 32.56 -75.08 11.55
CA ASN A 3 33.22 -74.80 12.84
C ASN A 3 33.96 -76.07 13.35
N PRO A 4 34.89 -76.03 14.34
CA PRO A 4 34.90 -75.18 15.56
C PRO A 4 36.29 -74.51 15.81
N SER A 5 36.72 -73.98 16.97
CA SER A 5 36.41 -74.27 18.40
C SER A 5 36.80 -73.10 19.36
N ILE A 6 35.96 -72.67 20.33
CA ILE A 6 35.91 -73.05 21.79
C ILE A 6 37.10 -72.48 22.61
N CYS A 7 37.00 -71.88 23.82
CA CYS A 7 35.97 -71.78 24.90
C CYS A 7 35.44 -70.33 25.10
N ARG A 8 34.24 -70.01 25.65
CA ARG A 8 33.61 -70.26 26.99
C ARG A 8 34.36 -69.61 28.17
N SER A 9 33.73 -69.02 29.21
CA SER A 9 32.34 -68.61 29.54
C SER A 9 32.41 -67.53 30.66
N TRP A 10 31.37 -66.77 31.08
CA TRP A 10 30.13 -67.12 31.82
C TRP A 10 29.10 -65.94 31.79
N LEU A 11 27.80 -66.21 32.03
CA LEU A 11 26.60 -65.33 31.92
C LEU A 11 25.40 -65.92 32.74
N PRO A 12 24.18 -65.31 32.84
CA PRO A 12 23.73 -63.94 32.53
C PRO A 12 23.33 -63.15 33.83
N PRO A 13 22.08 -62.99 34.37
CA PRO A 13 20.69 -63.30 33.95
C PRO A 13 19.85 -62.05 33.50
N GLN A 14 18.68 -61.74 34.10
CA GLN A 14 17.64 -60.78 33.59
C GLN A 14 16.82 -60.02 34.69
N PRO A 15 16.10 -58.92 34.32
CA PRO A 15 15.16 -58.14 35.18
C PRO A 15 13.71 -58.75 35.17
N PRO A 16 12.57 -58.09 35.56
CA PRO A 16 12.31 -56.74 36.15
C PRO A 16 11.35 -56.72 37.38
N ARG A 17 11.04 -55.53 37.95
CA ARG A 17 9.75 -55.25 38.64
C ARG A 17 9.43 -53.76 38.93
N LEU A 18 8.13 -53.50 39.08
CA LEU A 18 7.37 -52.23 39.03
C LEU A 18 7.47 -51.28 40.26
N CYS A 19 7.58 -49.98 39.96
CA CYS A 19 6.78 -48.82 40.43
C CYS A 19 6.44 -48.49 41.91
N ARG A 20 6.47 -47.16 42.19
CA ARG A 20 5.99 -46.39 43.38
C ARG A 20 6.89 -46.52 44.63
N TYR A 21 7.02 -45.53 45.52
CA TYR A 21 6.34 -44.23 45.71
C TYR A 21 7.28 -43.01 45.58
N ALA A 22 6.84 -41.81 45.99
CA ALA A 22 7.45 -40.50 45.67
C ALA A 22 7.93 -39.69 46.90
N SER A 23 8.49 -38.49 46.62
CA SER A 23 9.06 -37.49 47.57
C SER A 23 10.45 -37.86 48.16
N SER A 24 11.34 -36.93 48.51
CA SER A 24 11.27 -35.45 48.47
C SER A 24 12.63 -34.82 48.06
N CYS A 25 12.69 -33.50 47.86
CA CYS A 25 13.88 -32.78 47.37
C CYS A 25 14.90 -32.47 48.47
N LEU A 26 16.20 -32.44 48.16
CA LEU A 26 17.06 -31.23 48.24
C LEU A 26 18.52 -31.44 47.79
N HIS A 27 19.12 -30.35 47.30
CA HIS A 27 20.56 -30.10 47.01
C HIS A 27 21.39 -31.03 46.10
N PRO A 28 21.74 -30.57 44.88
CA PRO A 28 22.86 -31.11 44.10
C PRO A 28 24.21 -30.45 44.49
N ASN A 29 25.33 -31.12 44.18
CA ASN A 29 26.69 -30.67 44.51
C ASN A 29 27.08 -29.33 43.84
N THR A 30 27.71 -28.46 44.61
CA THR A 30 28.17 -27.13 44.16
C THR A 30 29.49 -27.21 43.39
N GLN A 31 29.42 -27.18 42.07
CA GLN A 31 30.58 -26.78 41.25
C GLN A 31 30.92 -25.32 41.60
N ARG A 32 31.99 -25.12 42.40
CA ARG A 32 32.48 -23.79 42.80
C ARG A 32 32.97 -23.03 41.57
N VAL A 33 32.12 -22.18 41.01
CA VAL A 33 32.50 -21.23 39.95
C VAL A 33 33.56 -20.29 40.51
N SER A 34 34.77 -20.33 39.98
CA SER A 34 35.88 -19.52 40.51
C SER A 34 35.71 -18.04 40.16
N LEU A 35 36.32 -17.14 40.94
CA LEU A 35 36.36 -15.71 40.62
C LEU A 35 36.96 -15.48 39.22
N ALA A 36 37.96 -16.28 38.83
CA ALA A 36 38.54 -16.25 37.48
C ALA A 36 37.53 -16.68 36.39
N GLN A 37 36.70 -17.69 36.63
CA GLN A 37 35.61 -18.08 35.72
C GLN A 37 34.52 -17.00 35.65
N LEU A 38 34.12 -16.41 36.78
CA LEU A 38 33.19 -15.28 36.80
C LEU A 38 33.73 -14.07 36.04
N LEU A 39 34.99 -13.67 36.29
CA LEU A 39 35.65 -12.58 35.56
C LEU A 39 35.85 -12.92 34.07
N PHE A 40 36.08 -14.19 33.71
CA PHE A 40 36.12 -14.64 32.32
C PHE A 40 34.73 -14.53 31.67
N HIS A 41 33.67 -14.96 32.34
CA HIS A 41 32.29 -14.80 31.86
C HIS A 41 31.85 -13.32 31.78
N VAL A 42 32.27 -12.47 32.71
CA VAL A 42 32.03 -11.00 32.68
C VAL A 42 32.84 -10.31 31.57
N ARG A 43 34.06 -10.78 31.27
CA ARG A 43 34.81 -10.38 30.06
C ARG A 43 34.17 -10.89 28.77
N ARG A 44 33.45 -12.03 28.83
CA ARG A 44 32.69 -12.62 27.71
C ARG A 44 31.31 -11.97 27.51
N SER A 45 30.79 -11.23 28.50
CA SER A 45 29.56 -10.42 28.40
C SER A 45 29.79 -8.92 28.18
N LYS A 46 31.05 -8.45 28.11
CA LYS A 46 31.37 -7.15 27.51
C LYS A 46 31.53 -7.30 26.00
N ALA A 47 30.57 -6.78 25.24
CA ALA A 47 30.60 -6.81 23.78
C ALA A 47 31.88 -6.16 23.22
N ARG A 48 32.63 -6.90 22.40
CA ARG A 48 33.84 -6.39 21.73
C ARG A 48 33.44 -5.55 20.51
N ARG A 49 33.98 -4.33 20.40
CA ARG A 49 33.84 -3.42 19.25
C ARG A 49 34.66 -3.90 18.02
N GLU A 50 34.44 -5.14 17.60
CA GLU A 50 34.99 -5.68 16.35
C GLU A 50 34.17 -5.18 15.15
N PRO A 51 34.80 -4.64 14.09
CA PRO A 51 34.15 -4.12 12.88
C PRO A 51 33.73 -5.22 11.91
N SER A 52 32.56 -5.11 11.27
CA SER A 52 32.14 -6.05 10.22
C SER A 52 33.03 -5.97 8.98
N ALA A 53 33.05 -7.02 8.14
CA ALA A 53 33.78 -7.03 6.86
C ALA A 53 33.42 -5.83 5.96
N SER A 54 32.14 -5.45 5.96
CA SER A 54 31.59 -4.30 5.25
C SER A 54 32.02 -2.92 5.82
N GLN A 55 32.33 -2.84 7.12
CA GLN A 55 32.91 -1.66 7.77
C GLN A 55 34.43 -1.60 7.55
N LEU A 56 35.12 -2.74 7.67
CA LEU A 56 36.53 -2.93 7.35
C LEU A 56 36.86 -2.49 5.92
N LEU A 57 36.12 -3.02 4.94
CA LEU A 57 36.30 -2.70 3.53
C LEU A 57 36.02 -1.22 3.23
N ARG A 58 34.99 -0.62 3.84
CA ARG A 58 34.76 0.82 3.70
C ARG A 58 35.95 1.60 4.23
N PHE A 59 36.35 1.35 5.47
CA PHE A 59 37.44 2.10 6.10
C PHE A 59 38.76 1.99 5.33
N ALA A 60 39.08 0.81 4.80
CA ALA A 60 40.27 0.60 3.96
C ALA A 60 40.22 1.36 2.61
N ILE A 61 39.03 1.66 2.08
CA ILE A 61 38.84 2.39 0.81
C ILE A 61 38.69 3.90 1.02
N THR A 62 38.00 4.34 2.08
CA THR A 62 37.63 5.75 2.29
C THR A 62 38.31 6.43 3.47
N GLY A 63 39.10 5.73 4.30
CA GLY A 63 39.77 6.27 5.49
C GLY A 63 38.84 6.70 6.64
N THR A 64 37.53 6.48 6.49
CA THR A 64 36.47 6.84 7.43
C THR A 64 35.32 5.84 7.32
N LEU A 65 34.60 5.61 8.41
CA LEU A 65 33.34 4.85 8.45
C LEU A 65 32.13 5.68 8.04
N LYS A 66 32.25 7.02 8.09
CA LYS A 66 31.19 7.99 7.72
C LYS A 66 30.67 7.71 6.31
N LYS A 67 29.36 7.86 6.12
CA LYS A 67 28.71 7.88 4.80
C LYS A 67 28.27 9.33 4.51
N PRO A 68 28.30 9.81 3.27
CA PRO A 68 28.00 11.21 2.94
C PRO A 68 26.58 11.67 3.32
N ASN A 69 25.63 10.75 3.51
CA ASN A 69 24.22 11.06 3.80
C ASN A 69 23.74 10.60 5.20
N ASP A 70 24.62 10.11 6.08
CA ASP A 70 24.22 9.70 7.44
C ASP A 70 24.65 10.71 8.51
N GLY A 71 23.70 11.15 9.33
CA GLY A 71 23.97 12.02 10.47
C GLY A 71 24.49 11.31 11.73
N TYR A 72 24.50 9.97 11.76
CA TYR A 72 24.90 9.21 12.95
C TYR A 72 26.34 8.70 12.85
N TYR A 73 27.20 9.20 13.74
CA TYR A 73 28.64 8.96 13.73
C TYR A 73 29.15 8.51 15.10
N ALA A 74 29.62 7.27 15.19
CA ALA A 74 30.21 6.70 16.42
C ALA A 74 31.70 7.07 16.51
N LYS A 75 32.01 8.27 17.03
CA LYS A 75 33.36 8.83 17.09
C LYS A 75 34.40 7.86 17.67
N ASP A 76 34.12 7.27 18.84
CA ASP A 76 35.02 6.31 19.50
C ASP A 76 35.39 5.09 18.63
N PHE A 77 34.54 4.76 17.65
CA PHE A 77 34.68 3.58 16.83
C PHE A 77 35.48 3.86 15.55
N GLU A 78 35.39 5.08 15.01
CA GLU A 78 36.32 5.56 13.98
C GLU A 78 37.72 5.78 14.55
N GLU A 79 37.83 6.31 15.78
CA GLU A 79 39.11 6.39 16.51
C GLU A 79 39.74 5.01 16.74
N TYR A 80 38.95 4.00 17.12
CA TYR A 80 39.42 2.61 17.21
C TYR A 80 39.86 2.02 15.85
N MET A 81 39.19 2.36 14.74
CA MET A 81 39.63 1.94 13.40
C MET A 81 40.93 2.63 12.99
N LEU A 82 41.08 3.94 13.25
CA LEU A 82 42.32 4.69 13.03
C LEU A 82 43.48 4.10 13.85
N GLU A 83 43.27 3.77 15.12
CA GLU A 83 44.25 3.12 16.01
C GLU A 83 44.60 1.67 15.60
N ALA A 84 43.74 1.01 14.83
CA ALA A 84 43.96 -0.34 14.32
C ALA A 84 44.68 -0.36 12.95
N PHE A 85 44.38 0.59 12.06
CA PHE A 85 45.00 0.73 10.74
C PHE A 85 46.32 1.51 10.75
N SER A 86 46.61 2.29 11.79
CA SER A 86 47.91 2.93 12.00
C SER A 86 49.01 1.97 12.48
N LYS A 87 48.67 0.70 12.74
CA LYS A 87 49.61 -0.36 13.14
C LYS A 87 49.95 -1.23 11.92
N PRO A 88 51.20 -1.72 11.79
CA PRO A 88 51.66 -2.48 10.62
C PRO A 88 50.94 -3.82 10.44
N HIS A 89 50.25 -4.31 11.47
CA HIS A 89 49.41 -5.51 11.44
C HIS A 89 48.05 -5.17 12.05
N LEU A 90 46.96 -5.56 11.38
CA LEU A 90 45.61 -5.44 11.92
C LEU A 90 45.47 -6.33 13.18
N PRO A 91 44.59 -5.98 14.14
CA PRO A 91 44.46 -6.75 15.38
C PRO A 91 44.11 -8.23 15.14
N GLU A 92 44.93 -9.15 15.63
CA GLU A 92 44.68 -10.62 15.58
C GLU A 92 43.35 -11.03 16.25
N THR A 93 42.74 -10.13 17.02
CA THR A 93 41.43 -10.32 17.63
C THR A 93 40.25 -10.10 16.66
N TRP A 94 40.49 -9.65 15.43
CA TRP A 94 39.49 -9.51 14.37
C TRP A 94 39.33 -10.84 13.62
N THR A 95 38.23 -11.54 13.92
CA THR A 95 37.92 -12.90 13.47
C THR A 95 37.62 -12.99 11.97
N ILE A 96 37.22 -11.88 11.35
CA ILE A 96 36.62 -11.80 10.01
C ILE A 96 37.51 -12.24 8.84
N PHE A 97 38.83 -12.22 9.01
CA PHE A 97 39.76 -12.72 7.98
C PHE A 97 40.02 -14.25 8.05
N ASN A 98 39.51 -14.94 9.07
CA ASN A 98 39.80 -16.36 9.31
C ASN A 98 38.80 -17.29 8.59
N THR A 99 39.14 -17.73 7.38
CA THR A 99 38.22 -18.48 6.49
C THR A 99 38.51 -19.97 6.33
N GLU A 100 39.62 -20.53 6.83
CA GLU A 100 39.91 -21.98 6.76
C GLU A 100 39.54 -22.75 8.03
N PRO A 101 38.61 -23.74 7.98
CA PRO A 101 38.29 -24.59 9.13
C PRO A 101 39.31 -25.70 9.43
N SER A 102 40.15 -26.07 8.46
CA SER A 102 40.87 -27.36 8.43
C SER A 102 42.12 -27.40 9.31
N LYS A 103 42.89 -26.30 9.38
CA LYS A 103 44.15 -26.22 10.14
C LYS A 103 43.94 -25.86 11.63
N ILE A 104 42.71 -25.50 12.00
CA ILE A 104 42.30 -25.01 13.34
C ILE A 104 42.08 -26.17 14.33
N ARG A 105 43.16 -26.92 14.63
CA ARG A 105 43.17 -27.93 15.71
C ARG A 105 44.34 -27.85 16.70
N ARG A 106 45.36 -27.01 16.45
CA ARG A 106 46.54 -26.91 17.33
C ARG A 106 46.90 -25.52 17.87
N LEU A 107 46.73 -24.42 17.12
CA LEU A 107 47.09 -23.07 17.62
C LEU A 107 45.90 -22.26 18.17
N THR A 108 44.73 -22.29 17.51
CA THR A 108 43.59 -21.40 17.81
C THR A 108 42.62 -21.94 18.89
N LYS A 109 43.14 -22.55 19.97
CA LYS A 109 42.32 -22.90 21.16
C LYS A 109 41.80 -21.67 21.93
N ASN A 110 42.42 -20.50 21.75
CA ASN A 110 42.24 -19.33 22.62
C ASN A 110 41.52 -18.15 21.93
N ALA A 111 41.21 -18.23 20.63
CA ALA A 111 40.40 -17.24 19.93
C ALA A 111 38.90 -17.59 20.11
N PRO A 112 38.11 -16.80 20.85
CA PRO A 112 36.72 -17.14 21.10
C PRO A 112 35.88 -16.88 19.85
N LEU A 113 35.30 -17.94 19.28
CA LEU A 113 34.15 -17.82 18.39
C LEU A 113 33.07 -16.97 19.08
N VAL A 114 32.34 -16.13 18.33
CA VAL A 114 31.19 -15.40 18.88
C VAL A 114 30.06 -16.40 19.14
N ASP A 115 30.06 -16.97 20.34
CA ASP A 115 29.22 -18.09 20.79
C ASP A 115 27.82 -17.66 21.25
N ARG A 116 27.56 -16.35 21.40
CA ARG A 116 26.31 -15.74 21.86
C ARG A 116 26.10 -14.37 21.21
N TYR A 117 24.85 -13.91 21.13
CA TYR A 117 24.52 -12.51 20.83
C TYR A 117 23.95 -11.77 22.07
N ASP A 118 24.03 -10.44 22.10
CA ASP A 118 23.27 -9.64 23.08
C ASP A 118 21.95 -9.19 22.43
N PRO A 119 20.76 -9.53 22.99
CA PRO A 119 19.48 -8.99 22.53
C PRO A 119 19.43 -7.47 22.47
N LYS A 120 20.25 -6.76 23.25
CA LYS A 120 20.37 -5.29 23.25
C LYS A 120 21.00 -4.72 21.98
N ASP A 121 21.61 -5.53 21.11
CA ASP A 121 22.08 -5.07 19.80
C ASP A 121 20.92 -4.99 18.77
N PHE A 122 19.83 -5.73 18.99
CA PHE A 122 18.63 -5.69 18.15
C PHE A 122 17.60 -4.68 18.70
N LYS A 123 17.97 -3.39 18.66
CA LYS A 123 17.15 -2.30 19.19
C LYS A 123 16.06 -1.86 18.22
N ASP A 124 14.90 -1.49 18.78
CA ASP A 124 14.01 -0.58 18.09
C ASP A 124 14.76 0.69 17.66
N ASN A 125 14.52 1.09 16.41
CA ASN A 125 15.15 2.21 15.71
C ASN A 125 16.60 2.01 15.21
N ILE A 126 17.16 0.79 15.26
CA ILE A 126 18.42 0.47 14.54
C ILE A 126 18.30 0.77 13.03
N GLU A 127 19.39 1.23 12.41
CA GLU A 127 19.46 1.48 10.96
C GLU A 127 19.74 0.19 10.18
N LEU A 128 19.24 0.08 8.94
CA LEU A 128 19.38 -1.14 8.14
C LEU A 128 20.86 -1.58 7.91
N PRO A 129 21.83 -0.70 7.60
CA PRO A 129 23.23 -1.10 7.47
C PRO A 129 23.87 -1.57 8.78
N THR A 130 23.40 -1.03 9.91
CA THR A 130 23.88 -1.41 11.25
C THR A 130 23.27 -2.73 11.68
N LEU A 131 21.98 -2.95 11.39
CA LEU A 131 21.32 -4.25 11.54
C LEU A 131 21.97 -5.33 10.65
N GLN A 132 22.35 -4.97 9.42
CA GLN A 132 23.13 -5.84 8.55
C GLN A 132 24.47 -6.18 9.22
N ALA A 133 25.27 -5.21 9.66
CA ALA A 133 26.55 -5.48 10.32
C ALA A 133 26.43 -6.35 11.59
N VAL A 134 25.37 -6.16 12.39
CA VAL A 134 25.04 -6.99 13.56
C VAL A 134 24.72 -8.43 13.13
N CYS A 135 23.85 -8.63 12.14
CA CYS A 135 23.57 -9.93 11.56
C CYS A 135 24.83 -10.57 10.94
N GLU A 136 25.67 -9.81 10.24
CA GLU A 136 26.90 -10.28 9.60
C GLU A 136 27.92 -10.81 10.61
N LYS A 137 27.99 -10.18 11.79
CA LYS A 137 28.92 -10.48 12.89
C LYS A 137 28.47 -11.65 13.76
N TYR A 138 27.21 -11.68 14.18
CA TYR A 138 26.70 -12.73 15.08
C TYR A 138 26.30 -14.01 14.33
N ILE A 139 25.80 -13.91 13.10
CA ILE A 139 25.25 -15.04 12.35
C ILE A 139 26.35 -15.65 11.47
N VAL A 140 27.35 -16.19 12.17
CA VAL A 140 28.51 -16.93 11.67
C VAL A 140 28.60 -18.31 12.35
N SER A 141 28.06 -18.45 13.56
CA SER A 141 28.03 -19.72 14.31
C SER A 141 26.66 -20.40 14.21
N PRO A 142 26.58 -21.72 13.92
CA PRO A 142 25.33 -22.49 14.00
C PRO A 142 24.72 -22.50 15.42
N ARG A 143 25.49 -22.19 16.47
CA ARG A 143 24.97 -22.01 17.85
C ARG A 143 24.13 -20.74 17.95
N VAL A 144 24.69 -19.60 17.52
CA VAL A 144 24.01 -18.30 17.57
C VAL A 144 22.82 -18.27 16.62
N ALA A 145 22.90 -18.91 15.45
CA ALA A 145 21.74 -19.09 14.57
C ALA A 145 20.59 -19.84 15.27
N ARG A 146 20.87 -20.88 16.06
CA ARG A 146 19.85 -21.59 16.87
C ARG A 146 19.32 -20.76 18.05
N GLU A 147 20.18 -19.94 18.67
CA GLU A 147 19.78 -19.01 19.73
C GLU A 147 18.79 -17.95 19.19
N ILE A 148 19.09 -17.40 18.00
CA ILE A 148 18.22 -16.46 17.29
C ILE A 148 16.95 -17.15 16.78
N LEU A 149 16.99 -18.44 16.40
CA LEU A 149 15.79 -19.19 16.00
C LEU A 149 14.73 -19.21 17.11
N MET A 150 15.14 -19.43 18.36
CA MET A 150 14.25 -19.37 19.53
C MET A 150 13.78 -17.93 19.81
N ASN A 151 14.69 -16.95 19.76
CA ASN A 151 14.45 -15.57 20.21
C ASN A 151 14.33 -14.54 19.06
N HIS A 152 13.78 -14.94 17.91
CA HIS A 152 13.79 -14.14 16.67
C HIS A 152 12.98 -12.83 16.71
N GLN A 153 12.21 -12.57 17.77
CA GLN A 153 11.32 -11.40 17.87
C GLN A 153 12.06 -10.06 17.74
N GLY A 154 13.22 -9.89 18.42
CA GLY A 154 14.00 -8.65 18.34
C GLY A 154 14.55 -8.37 16.95
N VAL A 155 14.95 -9.41 16.22
CA VAL A 155 15.42 -9.31 14.83
C VAL A 155 14.27 -8.90 13.90
N VAL A 156 13.10 -9.52 14.06
CA VAL A 156 11.88 -9.18 13.30
C VAL A 156 11.43 -7.73 13.59
N ALA A 157 11.40 -7.31 14.85
CA ALA A 157 11.07 -5.95 15.26
C ALA A 157 12.07 -4.93 14.69
N SER A 158 13.37 -5.24 14.72
CA SER A 158 14.41 -4.43 14.10
C SER A 158 14.14 -4.22 12.61
N PHE A 159 13.87 -5.27 11.83
CA PHE A 159 13.51 -5.15 10.41
C PHE A 159 12.18 -4.41 10.18
N GLU A 160 11.16 -4.59 11.03
CA GLU A 160 9.91 -3.81 10.94
C GLU A 160 10.12 -2.32 11.27
N SER A 161 11.08 -1.96 12.14
CA SER A 161 11.49 -0.57 12.39
C SER A 161 12.35 0.00 11.26
N CYS A 162 13.27 -0.77 10.69
CA CYS A 162 14.01 -0.38 9.48
C CYS A 162 13.03 -0.12 8.32
N ALA A 163 12.01 -0.95 8.13
CA ALA A 163 11.03 -0.80 7.06
C ALA A 163 10.01 0.36 7.22
N LYS A 164 10.08 1.11 8.32
CA LYS A 164 9.46 2.46 8.42
C LYS A 164 10.35 3.56 7.84
N ARG A 165 11.64 3.26 7.67
CA ARG A 165 12.74 4.19 7.34
C ARG A 165 13.65 3.66 6.21
N GLU A 166 13.18 2.71 5.40
CA GLU A 166 13.91 2.21 4.23
C GLU A 166 12.97 1.64 3.16
N GLY A 167 13.43 1.68 1.91
CA GLY A 167 12.71 1.10 0.78
C GLY A 167 12.57 -0.43 0.88
N SER A 168 11.39 -0.96 0.55
CA SER A 168 11.08 -2.40 0.72
C SER A 168 12.05 -3.32 -0.04
N ALA A 169 12.57 -2.92 -1.20
CA ALA A 169 13.60 -3.64 -1.94
C ALA A 169 14.90 -3.87 -1.13
N LYS A 170 15.42 -2.83 -0.44
CA LYS A 170 16.65 -2.96 0.38
C LYS A 170 16.43 -3.90 1.56
N VAL A 171 15.28 -3.76 2.23
CA VAL A 171 14.90 -4.60 3.37
C VAL A 171 14.77 -6.06 2.93
N LEU A 172 14.15 -6.32 1.78
CA LEU A 172 14.04 -7.65 1.17
C LEU A 172 15.41 -8.22 0.79
N ALA A 173 16.30 -7.43 0.18
CA ALA A 173 17.66 -7.88 -0.14
C ALA A 173 18.47 -8.26 1.11
N THR A 174 18.36 -7.47 2.19
CA THR A 174 19.01 -7.75 3.48
C THR A 174 18.43 -9.01 4.14
N LEU A 175 17.10 -9.21 4.04
CA LEU A 175 16.44 -10.43 4.50
C LEU A 175 16.83 -11.66 3.66
N ASN A 176 16.98 -11.54 2.35
CA ASN A 176 17.45 -12.62 1.48
C ASN A 176 18.88 -13.06 1.86
N ALA A 177 19.80 -12.10 2.07
CA ALA A 177 21.16 -12.38 2.52
C ALA A 177 21.20 -13.04 3.91
N LEU A 178 20.30 -12.65 4.81
CA LEU A 178 20.12 -13.27 6.13
C LEU A 178 19.61 -14.73 6.01
N VAL A 179 18.61 -14.98 5.17
CA VAL A 179 18.08 -16.33 4.90
C VAL A 179 19.16 -17.23 4.31
N ALA A 180 19.94 -16.74 3.35
CA ALA A 180 21.07 -17.46 2.77
C ALA A 180 22.12 -17.85 3.83
N ARG A 181 22.41 -16.98 4.81
CA ARG A 181 23.29 -17.31 5.95
C ARG A 181 22.73 -18.45 6.81
N PHE A 182 21.44 -18.46 7.11
CA PHE A 182 20.82 -19.58 7.84
C PHE A 182 20.95 -20.91 7.08
N ALA A 183 20.69 -20.89 5.77
CA ALA A 183 20.86 -22.06 4.90
C ALA A 183 22.32 -22.56 4.84
N LEU A 184 23.29 -21.66 4.67
CA LEU A 184 24.73 -21.99 4.70
C LEU A 184 25.17 -22.61 6.04
N LEU A 185 24.65 -22.11 7.16
CA LEU A 185 24.91 -22.66 8.50
C LEU A 185 24.15 -23.98 8.79
N LYS A 186 23.32 -24.45 7.86
CA LYS A 186 22.44 -25.63 8.00
C LYS A 186 21.54 -25.54 9.25
N VAL A 187 20.99 -24.35 9.51
CA VAL A 187 20.02 -24.09 10.58
C VAL A 187 18.72 -23.60 9.94
N GLN A 188 17.59 -24.10 10.43
CA GLN A 188 16.27 -23.66 9.94
C GLN A 188 16.08 -22.15 10.09
N VAL A 189 15.44 -21.54 9.10
CA VAL A 189 15.20 -20.10 9.04
C VAL A 189 14.01 -19.73 9.96
N PRO A 190 14.13 -18.74 10.86
CA PRO A 190 13.08 -18.46 11.84
C PRO A 190 11.72 -18.12 11.22
N LYS A 191 10.65 -18.75 11.71
CA LYS A 191 9.25 -18.58 11.24
C LYS A 191 8.86 -17.10 11.03
N GLY A 192 9.21 -16.23 11.98
CA GLY A 192 8.93 -14.79 11.89
C GLY A 192 9.67 -14.06 10.77
N LEU A 193 10.92 -14.45 10.46
CA LEU A 193 11.70 -13.87 9.36
C LEU A 193 11.18 -14.33 8.00
N LEU A 194 10.75 -15.59 7.87
CA LEU A 194 10.13 -16.10 6.64
C LEU A 194 8.82 -15.38 6.33
N ILE A 195 7.93 -15.24 7.32
CA ILE A 195 6.67 -14.48 7.18
C ILE A 195 6.94 -13.01 6.84
N LEU A 196 8.00 -12.42 7.40
CA LEU A 196 8.39 -11.04 7.10
C LEU A 196 8.91 -10.92 5.65
N GLY A 197 9.70 -11.89 5.19
CA GLY A 197 10.15 -12.03 3.81
C GLY A 197 9.00 -12.11 2.81
N MET A 198 8.04 -13.03 3.04
CA MET A 198 6.80 -13.13 2.25
C MET A 198 6.09 -11.78 2.15
N ARG A 199 5.95 -11.06 3.28
CA ARG A 199 5.29 -9.75 3.35
C ARG A 199 6.01 -8.67 2.54
N PHE A 200 7.32 -8.73 2.37
CA PHE A 200 8.08 -7.81 1.51
C PHE A 200 8.14 -8.24 0.05
N ALA A 201 8.30 -9.54 -0.24
CA ALA A 201 8.19 -10.09 -1.60
C ALA A 201 6.83 -9.72 -2.22
N SER A 202 5.75 -9.85 -1.44
CA SER A 202 4.39 -9.43 -1.82
C SER A 202 4.25 -7.93 -2.12
N ARG A 203 5.02 -7.08 -1.45
CA ARG A 203 5.04 -5.61 -1.69
C ARG A 203 5.88 -5.21 -2.89
N GLN A 204 6.73 -6.10 -3.39
CA GLN A 204 7.57 -5.88 -4.56
C GLN A 204 7.15 -6.76 -5.73
N PHE A 205 5.98 -7.40 -5.61
CA PHE A 205 5.36 -8.27 -6.62
C PHE A 205 6.28 -9.38 -7.16
N SER A 206 7.27 -9.81 -6.36
CA SER A 206 8.24 -10.83 -6.77
C SER A 206 7.71 -12.23 -6.50
N ALA A 207 7.14 -12.86 -7.52
CA ALA A 207 6.75 -14.27 -7.51
C ALA A 207 7.88 -15.22 -7.07
N PRO A 208 9.08 -15.25 -7.70
CA PRO A 208 10.13 -16.22 -7.34
C PRO A 208 10.68 -16.00 -5.93
N THR A 209 10.76 -14.76 -5.45
CA THR A 209 11.15 -14.50 -4.05
C THR A 209 10.07 -14.97 -3.08
N LEU A 210 8.79 -14.76 -3.39
CA LEU A 210 7.68 -15.25 -2.55
C LEU A 210 7.64 -16.78 -2.52
N GLN A 211 7.83 -17.44 -3.66
CA GLN A 211 7.91 -18.90 -3.79
C GLN A 211 9.05 -19.48 -2.93
N SER A 212 10.26 -18.90 -3.01
CA SER A 212 11.40 -19.31 -2.20
C SER A 212 11.13 -19.19 -0.69
N TYR A 213 10.43 -18.13 -0.25
CA TYR A 213 9.99 -17.98 1.13
C TYR A 213 8.92 -18.99 1.55
N ILE A 214 7.97 -19.32 0.66
CA ILE A 214 6.93 -20.34 0.87
C ILE A 214 7.55 -21.73 0.99
N GLN A 215 8.42 -22.12 0.05
CA GLN A 215 9.14 -23.40 0.08
C GLN A 215 9.98 -23.52 1.36
N SER A 216 10.77 -22.48 1.70
CA SER A 216 11.57 -22.44 2.94
C SER A 216 10.73 -22.59 4.21
N TYR A 217 9.47 -22.14 4.18
CA TYR A 217 8.54 -22.19 5.31
C TYR A 217 7.84 -23.55 5.43
N VAL A 218 7.51 -24.18 4.29
CA VAL A 218 7.00 -25.57 4.24
C VAL A 218 8.09 -26.54 4.68
N THR A 219 9.32 -26.44 4.16
CA THR A 219 10.46 -27.29 4.58
C THR A 219 10.87 -27.09 6.04
N GLY A 220 10.54 -25.94 6.63
CA GLY A 220 10.69 -25.68 8.07
C GLY A 220 9.63 -26.36 8.95
N GLY A 221 8.58 -26.95 8.36
CA GLY A 221 7.50 -27.62 9.09
C GLY A 221 6.58 -26.68 9.85
N TYR A 222 6.49 -25.40 9.47
CA TYR A 222 5.89 -24.36 10.33
C TYR A 222 4.37 -24.33 10.39
N GLY A 223 3.65 -25.27 9.75
CA GLY A 223 2.18 -25.31 9.72
C GLY A 223 1.56 -24.07 9.07
N PRO A 224 0.26 -23.78 9.29
CA PRO A 224 -0.41 -22.66 8.61
C PRO A 224 0.16 -21.29 9.00
N ILE A 225 0.00 -20.31 8.11
CA ILE A 225 0.39 -18.91 8.38
C ILE A 225 -0.62 -18.29 9.37
N PRO A 226 -0.16 -17.66 10.48
CA PRO A 226 -1.07 -17.01 11.42
C PRO A 226 -1.96 -15.95 10.76
N GLY A 227 -3.28 -16.02 10.97
CA GLY A 227 -4.28 -15.29 10.18
C GLY A 227 -4.07 -13.77 10.05
N ARG A 228 -3.59 -13.09 11.10
CA ARG A 228 -3.25 -11.66 11.07
C ARG A 228 -2.04 -11.32 10.18
N GLN A 229 -1.15 -12.28 9.90
CA GLN A 229 -0.04 -12.13 8.97
C GLN A 229 -0.45 -12.56 7.56
N ALA A 230 -1.24 -13.63 7.43
CA ALA A 230 -1.87 -14.06 6.18
C ALA A 230 -2.64 -12.91 5.49
N ALA A 231 -3.53 -12.24 6.22
CA ALA A 231 -4.27 -11.08 5.69
C ALA A 231 -3.35 -9.90 5.32
N LYS A 232 -2.20 -9.71 5.99
CA LYS A 232 -1.21 -8.70 5.59
C LYS A 232 -0.50 -9.08 4.28
N ILE A 233 -0.20 -10.36 4.07
CA ILE A 233 0.39 -10.89 2.82
C ILE A 233 -0.62 -10.69 1.68
N LEU A 234 -1.83 -11.21 1.82
CA LEU A 234 -2.90 -11.10 0.83
C LEU A 234 -3.24 -9.64 0.48
N ARG A 235 -3.35 -8.75 1.47
CA ARG A 235 -3.62 -7.32 1.21
C ARG A 235 -2.44 -6.59 0.57
N ASN A 236 -1.19 -7.01 0.83
CA ASN A 236 -0.03 -6.47 0.11
C ASN A 236 -0.07 -6.94 -1.36
N LEU A 237 -0.32 -8.22 -1.61
CA LEU A 237 -0.46 -8.78 -2.96
C LEU A 237 -1.59 -8.09 -3.74
N TYR A 238 -2.81 -8.02 -3.19
CA TYR A 238 -3.97 -7.41 -3.86
C TYR A 238 -3.70 -5.97 -4.28
N GLN A 239 -3.03 -5.17 -3.44
CA GLN A 239 -2.66 -3.79 -3.80
C GLN A 239 -1.51 -3.74 -4.80
N ALA A 240 -0.54 -4.66 -4.74
CA ALA A 240 0.49 -4.78 -5.76
C ALA A 240 -0.11 -5.16 -7.13
N CYS A 241 -0.98 -6.18 -7.20
CA CYS A 241 -1.72 -6.54 -8.41
C CYS A 241 -2.48 -5.34 -8.99
N ARG A 242 -3.26 -4.63 -8.17
CA ARG A 242 -4.01 -3.43 -8.60
C ARG A 242 -3.11 -2.38 -9.23
N VAL A 243 -1.97 -2.09 -8.61
CA VAL A 243 -1.02 -1.10 -9.11
C VAL A 243 -0.34 -1.60 -10.40
N SER A 244 0.13 -2.85 -10.43
CA SER A 244 0.77 -3.44 -11.62
C SER A 244 -0.15 -3.50 -12.84
N VAL A 245 -1.41 -3.91 -12.69
CA VAL A 245 -2.42 -3.98 -13.78
C VAL A 245 -2.94 -2.59 -14.19
N PHE A 246 -2.72 -1.57 -13.36
CA PHE A 246 -2.91 -0.18 -13.72
C PHE A 246 -1.70 0.34 -14.51
N GLU A 247 -0.47 0.17 -14.01
CA GLU A 247 0.79 0.57 -14.65
C GLU A 247 1.01 -0.11 -16.02
N SER A 248 0.63 -1.39 -16.16
CA SER A 248 0.82 -2.21 -17.37
C SER A 248 -0.34 -3.20 -17.55
N PRO A 249 -1.29 -2.99 -18.48
CA PRO A 249 -2.43 -3.89 -18.68
C PRO A 249 -2.00 -5.28 -19.20
N THR A 250 -0.88 -5.34 -19.93
CA THR A 250 -0.29 -6.55 -20.49
C THR A 250 0.70 -7.23 -19.54
N ILE A 251 0.64 -6.95 -18.23
CA ILE A 251 1.50 -7.64 -17.27
C ILE A 251 1.06 -9.10 -17.14
N ASP A 252 2.01 -10.02 -17.31
CA ASP A 252 1.80 -11.42 -16.99
C ASP A 252 1.59 -11.61 -15.47
N LEU A 253 0.43 -12.15 -15.10
CA LEU A 253 0.07 -12.50 -13.73
C LEU A 253 0.28 -13.99 -13.43
N GLY A 254 0.56 -14.82 -14.44
CA GLY A 254 0.74 -16.27 -14.34
C GLY A 254 1.73 -16.70 -13.25
N PRO A 255 2.98 -16.20 -13.23
CA PRO A 255 3.95 -16.53 -12.18
C PRO A 255 3.48 -16.15 -10.77
N MET A 256 2.63 -15.13 -10.61
CA MET A 256 2.04 -14.82 -9.31
C MET A 256 0.82 -15.70 -9.01
N ARG A 257 0.04 -16.09 -10.03
CA ARG A 257 -1.07 -17.06 -9.94
C ARG A 257 -0.56 -18.38 -9.39
N GLU A 258 0.46 -18.96 -10.02
CA GLU A 258 1.09 -20.22 -9.62
C GLU A 258 1.55 -20.21 -8.15
N VAL A 259 2.25 -19.16 -7.73
CA VAL A 259 2.75 -19.03 -6.34
C VAL A 259 1.62 -18.82 -5.34
N VAL A 260 0.53 -18.17 -5.74
CA VAL A 260 -0.64 -17.93 -4.88
C VAL A 260 -1.52 -19.17 -4.78
N THR A 261 -1.78 -19.89 -5.87
CA THR A 261 -2.82 -20.93 -5.96
C THR A 261 -2.29 -22.35 -6.09
N GLY A 262 -1.00 -22.52 -6.39
CA GLY A 262 -0.33 -23.80 -6.60
C GLY A 262 -0.62 -24.45 -7.95
N LEU A 263 -1.35 -23.78 -8.84
CA LEU A 263 -1.83 -24.31 -10.12
C LEU A 263 -1.16 -23.62 -11.32
N ASP A 264 -0.96 -24.38 -12.40
CA ASP A 264 -0.55 -23.85 -13.71
C ASP A 264 -1.71 -23.18 -14.47
N GLU A 265 -1.46 -22.80 -15.73
CA GLU A 265 -2.47 -22.23 -16.64
C GLU A 265 -3.64 -23.19 -16.93
N ASN A 266 -3.40 -24.51 -16.82
CA ASN A 266 -4.38 -25.57 -17.09
C ASN A 266 -5.16 -26.00 -15.83
N GLY A 267 -4.83 -25.45 -14.65
CA GLY A 267 -5.40 -25.84 -13.36
C GLY A 267 -4.76 -27.09 -12.73
N LEU A 268 -3.62 -27.57 -13.25
CA LEU A 268 -2.84 -28.69 -12.73
C LEU A 268 -1.90 -28.23 -11.61
N ALA A 269 -1.69 -29.06 -10.59
CA ALA A 269 -0.85 -28.70 -9.46
C ALA A 269 0.65 -28.71 -9.80
N ILE A 270 1.32 -27.56 -9.71
CA ILE A 270 2.79 -27.43 -9.86
C ILE A 270 3.50 -27.74 -8.55
N SER A 271 2.93 -27.31 -7.42
CA SER A 271 3.62 -27.29 -6.13
C SER A 271 2.67 -27.40 -4.94
N ASP A 272 2.90 -28.42 -4.10
CA ASP A 272 2.28 -28.55 -2.78
C ASP A 272 2.59 -27.35 -1.89
N SER A 273 3.72 -26.68 -2.12
CA SER A 273 4.12 -25.44 -1.46
C SER A 273 3.60 -24.22 -2.24
N SER A 274 2.40 -23.76 -1.87
CA SER A 274 1.74 -22.58 -2.42
C SER A 274 1.23 -21.68 -1.30
N LEU A 275 0.82 -20.44 -1.61
CA LEU A 275 0.16 -19.61 -0.59
C LEU A 275 -1.18 -20.23 -0.16
N HIS A 276 -1.92 -20.82 -1.11
CA HIS A 276 -3.18 -21.52 -0.85
C HIS A 276 -3.06 -22.62 0.22
N SER A 277 -2.11 -23.55 0.10
CA SER A 277 -1.90 -24.62 1.08
C SER A 277 -1.39 -24.12 2.44
N LEU A 278 -0.75 -22.95 2.48
CA LEU A 278 -0.33 -22.29 3.72
C LEU A 278 -1.44 -21.43 4.38
N LEU A 279 -2.53 -21.15 3.67
CA LEU A 279 -3.71 -20.43 4.16
C LEU A 279 -4.83 -21.37 4.62
N LEU A 280 -5.05 -22.46 3.88
CA LEU A 280 -6.20 -23.34 4.03
C LEU A 280 -5.73 -24.75 4.43
N ILE A 281 -5.80 -25.01 5.74
CA ILE A 281 -5.69 -26.36 6.32
C ILE A 281 -6.96 -26.57 7.13
N SER A 282 -7.80 -27.48 6.64
CA SER A 282 -9.19 -27.80 7.02
C SER A 282 -10.21 -26.64 7.01
N ASP A 283 -11.40 -26.93 6.46
CA ASP A 283 -12.41 -25.94 6.09
C ASP A 283 -13.07 -25.20 7.26
N ASP A 284 -13.11 -25.78 8.46
CA ASP A 284 -13.74 -25.18 9.64
C ASP A 284 -12.96 -24.00 10.25
N ILE A 285 -11.63 -23.98 10.13
CA ILE A 285 -10.79 -23.15 11.03
C ILE A 285 -10.41 -21.80 10.40
N CYS A 286 -10.40 -21.67 9.07
CA CYS A 286 -9.98 -20.43 8.40
C CYS A 286 -11.01 -19.29 8.59
N PRO A 287 -10.67 -18.14 9.21
CA PRO A 287 -11.62 -17.05 9.43
C PRO A 287 -12.10 -16.36 8.15
N HIS A 288 -13.37 -15.92 8.11
CA HIS A 288 -13.99 -15.26 6.95
C HIS A 288 -13.17 -14.09 6.39
N PHE A 289 -12.51 -13.30 7.24
CA PHE A 289 -11.70 -12.17 6.77
C PHE A 289 -10.49 -12.59 5.92
N ILE A 290 -9.95 -13.81 6.08
CA ILE A 290 -8.87 -14.33 5.22
C ILE A 290 -9.45 -14.67 3.84
N TYR A 291 -10.55 -15.43 3.83
CA TYR A 291 -11.28 -15.76 2.60
C TYR A 291 -11.66 -14.50 1.80
N SER A 292 -12.19 -13.45 2.44
CA SER A 292 -12.53 -12.18 1.77
C SER A 292 -11.32 -11.52 1.09
N HIS A 293 -10.12 -11.55 1.70
CA HIS A 293 -8.90 -11.02 1.08
C HIS A 293 -8.35 -11.96 -0.02
N TYR A 294 -8.52 -13.28 0.13
CA TYR A 294 -8.06 -14.27 -0.86
C TYR A 294 -8.92 -14.22 -2.12
N ILE A 295 -10.25 -14.17 -1.98
CA ILE A 295 -11.22 -14.02 -3.06
C ILE A 295 -11.00 -12.70 -3.82
N GLN A 296 -10.75 -11.59 -3.11
CA GLN A 296 -10.37 -10.30 -3.73
C GLN A 296 -9.08 -10.41 -4.56
N LEU A 297 -8.12 -11.24 -4.15
CA LEU A 297 -6.87 -11.46 -4.86
C LEU A 297 -7.06 -12.34 -6.11
N LEU A 298 -7.80 -13.45 -5.98
CA LEU A 298 -8.15 -14.34 -7.10
C LEU A 298 -8.89 -13.56 -8.22
N GLY A 299 -9.86 -12.71 -7.84
CA GLY A 299 -10.60 -11.86 -8.77
C GLY A 299 -9.84 -10.67 -9.37
N ILE A 300 -8.50 -10.63 -9.23
CA ILE A 300 -7.59 -9.76 -10.00
C ILE A 300 -6.48 -10.58 -10.66
N ILE A 301 -6.02 -11.68 -10.03
CA ILE A 301 -5.05 -12.61 -10.61
C ILE A 301 -5.64 -13.45 -11.76
N GLY A 302 -6.96 -13.65 -11.80
CA GLY A 302 -7.62 -14.37 -12.90
C GLY A 302 -7.57 -15.89 -12.79
N ASP A 303 -7.54 -16.46 -11.57
CA ASP A 303 -7.74 -17.91 -11.36
C ASP A 303 -9.24 -18.18 -11.17
N HIS A 304 -9.92 -18.45 -12.28
CA HIS A 304 -11.35 -18.79 -12.30
C HIS A 304 -11.63 -20.11 -11.57
N GLY A 305 -10.76 -21.11 -11.72
CA GLY A 305 -10.93 -22.45 -11.15
C GLY A 305 -10.98 -22.42 -9.62
N ARG A 306 -9.99 -21.81 -8.97
CA ARG A 306 -9.99 -21.63 -7.51
C ARG A 306 -11.12 -20.73 -7.04
N LEU A 307 -11.50 -19.70 -7.80
CA LEU A 307 -12.62 -18.83 -7.43
C LEU A 307 -13.94 -19.61 -7.42
N LEU A 308 -14.17 -20.49 -8.41
CA LEU A 308 -15.35 -21.37 -8.45
C LEU A 308 -15.30 -22.47 -7.38
N ASN A 309 -14.12 -23.04 -7.08
CA ASN A 309 -13.97 -24.06 -6.04
C ASN A 309 -14.25 -23.56 -4.61
N ILE A 310 -14.23 -22.24 -4.38
CA ILE A 310 -14.60 -21.61 -3.10
C ILE A 310 -16.14 -21.47 -2.95
N TRP A 311 -16.92 -21.69 -4.00
CA TRP A 311 -18.37 -21.53 -4.01
C TRP A 311 -19.10 -22.32 -2.90
N PRO A 312 -18.87 -23.63 -2.69
CA PRO A 312 -19.56 -24.39 -1.64
C PRO A 312 -19.26 -23.80 -0.25
N THR A 313 -17.99 -23.49 0.00
CA THR A 313 -17.53 -22.86 1.24
C THR A 313 -18.22 -21.51 1.51
N VAL A 314 -18.55 -20.73 0.48
CA VAL A 314 -19.32 -19.48 0.61
C VAL A 314 -20.80 -19.77 0.91
N GLN A 315 -21.42 -20.72 0.20
CA GLN A 315 -22.81 -21.12 0.47
C GLN A 315 -22.99 -21.65 1.89
N ASP A 316 -22.15 -22.60 2.32
CA ASP A 316 -22.32 -23.28 3.62
C ASP A 316 -22.02 -22.34 4.80
N ARG A 317 -21.05 -21.43 4.64
CA ARG A 317 -20.80 -20.37 5.63
C ARG A 317 -21.94 -19.35 5.71
N LEU A 318 -22.66 -19.10 4.61
CA LEU A 318 -23.87 -18.27 4.64
C LEU A 318 -25.04 -19.00 5.31
N LYS A 319 -25.33 -20.25 4.91
CA LYS A 319 -26.37 -21.10 5.54
C LYS A 319 -26.21 -21.17 7.06
N ASN A 320 -24.97 -21.35 7.53
CA ASN A 320 -24.68 -21.53 8.95
C ASN A 320 -24.71 -20.22 9.77
N SER A 321 -24.62 -19.03 9.15
CA SER A 321 -24.68 -17.74 9.85
C SER A 321 -24.99 -16.56 8.90
N PRO A 322 -26.25 -16.40 8.45
CA PRO A 322 -26.59 -15.44 7.39
C PRO A 322 -26.43 -13.97 7.80
N PHE A 323 -26.62 -13.65 9.08
CA PHE A 323 -26.63 -12.28 9.60
C PHE A 323 -25.26 -11.75 10.08
N GLY A 324 -24.17 -12.52 9.90
CA GLY A 324 -22.84 -12.11 10.35
C GLY A 324 -22.19 -11.04 9.43
N PRO A 325 -21.82 -9.84 9.91
CA PRO A 325 -21.14 -8.83 9.08
C PRO A 325 -19.86 -9.31 8.37
N PRO A 326 -19.03 -10.23 8.94
CA PRO A 326 -17.91 -10.84 8.21
C PRO A 326 -18.33 -11.69 7.00
N ILE A 327 -19.55 -12.26 7.03
CA ILE A 327 -20.10 -13.16 6.01
C ILE A 327 -20.82 -12.35 4.92
N GLN A 328 -21.56 -11.31 5.30
CA GLN A 328 -22.05 -10.30 4.36
C GLN A 328 -20.87 -9.69 3.55
N SER A 329 -19.76 -9.38 4.22
CA SER A 329 -18.52 -8.94 3.58
C SER A 329 -17.92 -10.03 2.67
N LEU A 330 -17.97 -11.30 3.05
CA LEU A 330 -17.51 -12.43 2.22
C LEU A 330 -18.31 -12.54 0.92
N VAL A 331 -19.64 -12.60 0.99
CA VAL A 331 -20.56 -12.63 -0.17
C VAL A 331 -20.34 -11.44 -1.09
N LYS A 332 -20.31 -10.22 -0.54
CA LYS A 332 -20.09 -8.96 -1.26
C LYS A 332 -18.75 -8.92 -2.01
N ASN A 333 -17.71 -9.55 -1.46
CA ASN A 333 -16.40 -9.66 -2.10
C ASN A 333 -16.35 -10.79 -3.15
N TYR A 334 -17.10 -11.87 -2.94
CA TYR A 334 -17.22 -12.99 -3.87
C TYR A 334 -17.92 -12.60 -5.18
N LEU A 335 -19.11 -11.98 -5.10
CA LEU A 335 -19.82 -11.52 -6.30
C LEU A 335 -19.03 -10.44 -7.05
N LYS A 336 -18.34 -9.54 -6.34
CA LYS A 336 -17.39 -8.58 -6.94
C LYS A 336 -16.19 -9.25 -7.61
N ALA A 337 -15.68 -10.36 -7.09
CA ALA A 337 -14.58 -11.09 -7.70
C ALA A 337 -15.03 -11.80 -9.00
N LEU A 338 -16.21 -12.42 -9.01
CA LEU A 338 -16.79 -13.02 -10.22
C LEU A 338 -16.98 -11.98 -11.34
N LEU A 339 -17.63 -10.85 -11.04
CA LEU A 339 -17.80 -9.74 -11.99
C LEU A 339 -16.47 -9.24 -12.57
N ARG A 340 -15.46 -9.02 -11.72
CA ARG A 340 -14.12 -8.57 -12.15
C ARG A 340 -13.35 -9.60 -12.97
N SER A 341 -13.65 -10.89 -12.79
CA SER A 341 -13.02 -11.98 -13.53
C SER A 341 -13.69 -12.25 -14.90
N GLY A 342 -14.68 -11.45 -15.30
CA GLY A 342 -15.49 -11.69 -16.49
C GLY A 342 -16.57 -12.77 -16.33
N LEU A 343 -16.73 -13.36 -15.14
CA LEU A 343 -17.70 -14.42 -14.85
C LEU A 343 -19.09 -13.85 -14.50
N GLY A 344 -19.59 -12.90 -15.29
CA GLY A 344 -20.82 -12.16 -15.01
C GLY A 344 -22.05 -13.06 -14.84
N SER A 345 -22.31 -13.94 -15.81
CA SER A 345 -23.42 -14.91 -15.77
C SER A 345 -23.34 -15.87 -14.57
N ARG A 346 -22.14 -16.27 -14.16
CA ARG A 346 -21.96 -17.08 -12.95
C ARG A 346 -22.13 -16.25 -11.67
N GLY A 347 -21.80 -14.96 -11.71
CA GLY A 347 -22.13 -13.98 -10.66
C GLY A 347 -23.63 -13.82 -10.47
N VAL A 348 -24.40 -13.77 -11.56
CA VAL A 348 -25.88 -13.76 -11.55
C VAL A 348 -26.43 -15.02 -10.89
N TYR A 349 -26.09 -16.20 -11.41
CA TYR A 349 -26.48 -17.48 -10.81
C TYR A 349 -26.10 -17.58 -9.32
N CYS A 350 -24.89 -17.16 -8.96
CA CYS A 350 -24.47 -17.17 -7.56
C CYS A 350 -25.28 -16.18 -6.70
N ALA A 351 -25.68 -15.02 -7.22
CA ALA A 351 -26.57 -14.11 -6.48
C ALA A 351 -27.97 -14.75 -6.27
N GLU A 352 -28.59 -15.31 -7.31
CA GLU A 352 -29.89 -16.01 -7.21
C GLU A 352 -29.88 -17.11 -6.13
N GLN A 353 -28.81 -17.90 -6.08
CA GLN A 353 -28.65 -18.98 -5.11
C GLN A 353 -28.33 -18.50 -3.68
N LEU A 354 -27.84 -17.26 -3.49
CA LEU A 354 -27.61 -16.69 -2.15
C LEU A 354 -28.84 -15.94 -1.62
N SER A 355 -29.70 -15.40 -2.48
CA SER A 355 -30.98 -14.79 -2.07
C SER A 355 -31.96 -15.76 -1.41
N ALA A 356 -31.77 -17.07 -1.60
CA ALA A 356 -32.50 -18.10 -0.87
C ALA A 356 -32.12 -18.20 0.63
N TYR A 357 -31.03 -17.56 1.06
CA TYR A 357 -30.49 -17.66 2.42
C TYR A 357 -30.33 -16.30 3.15
N CYS A 358 -30.33 -15.18 2.42
CA CYS A 358 -30.26 -13.84 2.99
C CYS A 358 -30.82 -12.81 2.01
N ASP A 359 -31.32 -11.67 2.50
CA ASP A 359 -31.64 -10.55 1.61
C ASP A 359 -30.35 -9.92 1.09
N LEU A 360 -30.16 -9.95 -0.23
CA LEU A 360 -29.01 -9.34 -0.90
C LEU A 360 -29.15 -7.82 -1.05
N ASN A 361 -30.36 -7.25 -0.88
CA ASN A 361 -30.60 -5.81 -0.90
C ASN A 361 -29.88 -5.09 0.26
N ASP A 362 -29.85 -5.69 1.45
CA ASP A 362 -29.10 -5.18 2.62
C ASP A 362 -27.57 -5.26 2.44
N ILE A 363 -27.08 -6.21 1.64
CA ILE A 363 -25.67 -6.60 1.57
C ILE A 363 -24.95 -5.90 0.41
N LEU A 364 -25.61 -5.83 -0.76
CA LEU A 364 -25.01 -5.37 -2.01
C LEU A 364 -25.34 -3.90 -2.28
N PRO A 365 -24.32 -3.03 -2.47
CA PRO A 365 -24.56 -1.62 -2.78
C PRO A 365 -25.09 -1.49 -4.20
N THR A 366 -25.91 -0.46 -4.44
CA THR A 366 -26.59 -0.11 -5.71
C THR A 366 -25.74 -0.36 -6.97
N ARG A 367 -24.45 0.01 -6.95
CA ARG A 367 -23.52 -0.20 -8.06
C ARG A 367 -23.27 -1.68 -8.39
N VAL A 368 -23.17 -2.56 -7.39
CA VAL A 368 -22.99 -4.01 -7.63
C VAL A 368 -24.26 -4.63 -8.17
N TRP A 369 -25.42 -4.19 -7.70
CA TRP A 369 -26.69 -4.60 -8.31
C TRP A 369 -26.80 -4.16 -9.78
N ALA A 370 -26.42 -2.91 -10.10
CA ALA A 370 -26.37 -2.45 -11.48
C ALA A 370 -25.32 -3.19 -12.35
N GLU A 371 -24.19 -3.61 -11.77
CA GLU A 371 -23.18 -4.45 -12.44
C GLU A 371 -23.67 -5.91 -12.64
N LEU A 372 -24.48 -6.47 -11.74
CA LEU A 372 -25.11 -7.79 -11.86
C LEU A 372 -26.29 -7.80 -12.85
N LEU A 373 -27.21 -6.83 -12.77
CA LEU A 373 -28.38 -6.75 -13.65
C LEU A 373 -27.97 -6.55 -15.12
N LYS A 374 -26.85 -5.88 -15.39
CA LYS A 374 -26.22 -5.79 -16.72
C LYS A 374 -25.69 -7.12 -17.27
N GLN A 375 -25.80 -8.21 -16.51
CA GLN A 375 -25.37 -9.57 -16.89
C GLN A 375 -26.50 -10.60 -16.74
N ASP A 376 -27.69 -10.19 -16.28
CA ASP A 376 -28.85 -11.07 -16.09
C ASP A 376 -29.65 -11.21 -17.40
N ASN A 377 -29.29 -12.21 -18.19
CA ASN A 377 -29.99 -12.59 -19.42
C ASN A 377 -31.24 -13.45 -19.16
N SER A 378 -31.57 -13.71 -17.89
CA SER A 378 -32.54 -14.71 -17.42
C SER A 378 -33.74 -14.11 -16.68
N GLU A 379 -33.69 -12.81 -16.40
CA GLU A 379 -34.67 -12.08 -15.58
C GLU A 379 -34.89 -12.72 -14.19
N GLY A 380 -33.88 -13.41 -13.67
CA GLY A 380 -33.93 -14.09 -12.39
C GLY A 380 -33.71 -13.10 -11.24
N LEU A 381 -32.71 -12.21 -11.37
CA LEU A 381 -32.46 -11.15 -10.39
C LEU A 381 -33.54 -10.08 -10.41
N GLN A 382 -34.19 -9.84 -11.55
CA GLN A 382 -35.33 -8.90 -11.61
C GLN A 382 -36.47 -9.25 -10.64
N LYS A 383 -36.59 -10.54 -10.25
CA LYS A 383 -37.58 -11.03 -9.27
C LYS A 383 -37.10 -10.99 -7.81
N ILE A 384 -35.82 -10.67 -7.60
CA ILE A 384 -35.12 -10.70 -6.29
C ILE A 384 -34.75 -9.29 -5.82
N VAL A 385 -34.39 -8.39 -6.74
CA VAL A 385 -34.08 -7.00 -6.43
C VAL A 385 -35.35 -6.30 -5.95
N SER A 386 -35.31 -5.69 -4.76
CA SER A 386 -36.48 -4.99 -4.22
C SER A 386 -36.83 -3.77 -5.06
N SER A 387 -38.11 -3.38 -5.11
CA SER A 387 -38.55 -2.17 -5.81
C SER A 387 -37.83 -0.91 -5.29
N GLN A 388 -37.48 -0.87 -4.00
CA GLN A 388 -36.64 0.19 -3.42
C GLN A 388 -35.22 0.21 -4.02
N THR A 389 -34.60 -0.96 -4.22
CA THR A 389 -33.28 -1.05 -4.86
C THR A 389 -33.35 -0.71 -6.36
N VAL A 390 -34.38 -1.16 -7.09
CA VAL A 390 -34.61 -0.77 -8.50
C VAL A 390 -34.77 0.75 -8.60
N ASN A 391 -35.65 1.34 -7.78
CA ASN A 391 -35.86 2.78 -7.72
C ASN A 391 -34.57 3.53 -7.35
N GLY A 392 -33.76 2.98 -6.44
CA GLY A 392 -32.44 3.53 -6.09
C GLY A 392 -31.42 3.49 -7.24
N ILE A 393 -31.41 2.42 -8.05
CA ILE A 393 -30.59 2.34 -9.28
C ILE A 393 -31.10 3.34 -10.33
N MET A 394 -32.41 3.37 -10.55
CA MET A 394 -33.06 4.23 -11.55
C MET A 394 -32.87 5.71 -11.21
N HIS A 395 -33.17 6.12 -9.98
CA HIS A 395 -32.93 7.48 -9.48
C HIS A 395 -31.45 7.86 -9.54
N SER A 396 -30.53 6.98 -9.12
CA SER A 396 -29.08 7.25 -9.22
C SER A 396 -28.62 7.43 -10.68
N THR A 397 -29.21 6.67 -11.61
CA THR A 397 -28.90 6.76 -13.04
C THR A 397 -29.51 8.01 -13.67
N LEU A 398 -30.77 8.32 -13.38
CA LEU A 398 -31.47 9.53 -13.84
C LEU A 398 -30.78 10.79 -13.31
N THR A 399 -30.51 10.90 -12.01
CA THR A 399 -29.79 12.04 -11.43
C THR A 399 -28.39 12.20 -12.03
N SER A 400 -27.68 11.11 -12.34
CA SER A 400 -26.38 11.23 -13.04
C SER A 400 -26.57 11.71 -14.49
N ILE A 401 -27.60 11.27 -15.21
CA ILE A 401 -27.93 11.79 -16.56
C ILE A 401 -28.33 13.27 -16.51
N GLU A 402 -29.23 13.64 -15.60
CA GLU A 402 -29.70 15.02 -15.36
C GLU A 402 -28.53 15.97 -15.08
N ASN A 403 -27.69 15.63 -14.09
CA ASN A 403 -26.51 16.41 -13.74
C ASN A 403 -25.55 16.58 -14.92
N ARG A 404 -25.29 15.50 -15.69
CA ARG A 404 -24.39 15.54 -16.87
C ARG A 404 -24.94 16.40 -18.02
N LEU A 405 -26.26 16.47 -18.15
CA LEU A 405 -26.97 17.33 -19.10
C LEU A 405 -27.17 18.77 -18.58
N GLY A 406 -26.86 19.06 -17.32
CA GLY A 406 -27.09 20.37 -16.69
C GLY A 406 -28.58 20.70 -16.46
N ILE A 407 -29.42 19.68 -16.35
CA ILE A 407 -30.86 19.81 -16.08
C ILE A 407 -31.19 19.20 -14.70
N THR A 408 -32.34 19.56 -14.13
CA THR A 408 -32.89 18.91 -12.94
C THR A 408 -34.41 18.74 -13.10
N TRP A 409 -34.96 17.65 -12.58
CA TRP A 409 -36.40 17.47 -12.47
C TRP A 409 -37.00 18.44 -11.43
N ASN A 410 -37.85 19.35 -11.88
CA ASN A 410 -38.66 20.21 -11.02
C ASN A 410 -40.06 19.59 -10.85
N HIS A 411 -40.47 19.35 -9.60
CA HIS A 411 -41.76 18.76 -9.25
C HIS A 411 -42.96 19.73 -9.33
N VAL A 412 -42.72 21.03 -9.53
CA VAL A 412 -43.77 22.06 -9.65
C VAL A 412 -44.52 21.92 -10.99
N ASP A 413 -45.80 22.32 -11.01
CA ASP A 413 -46.69 22.34 -12.19
C ASP A 413 -46.74 21.05 -13.01
N GLY A 414 -46.93 19.90 -12.34
CA GLY A 414 -47.10 18.59 -12.99
C GLY A 414 -45.80 17.87 -13.34
N GLY A 415 -44.65 18.50 -13.10
CA GLY A 415 -43.33 17.88 -13.28
C GLY A 415 -42.72 18.18 -14.64
N ARG A 416 -41.59 18.90 -14.65
CA ARG A 416 -40.79 19.16 -15.86
C ARG A 416 -39.30 19.22 -15.55
N HIS A 417 -38.46 18.73 -16.45
CA HIS A 417 -37.04 19.07 -16.40
C HIS A 417 -36.87 20.56 -16.65
N VAL A 418 -36.13 21.23 -15.77
CA VAL A 418 -35.73 22.62 -15.91
C VAL A 418 -34.20 22.65 -16.05
N LYS A 419 -33.70 23.59 -16.84
CA LYS A 419 -32.26 23.83 -16.95
C LYS A 419 -31.74 24.33 -15.60
N THR A 420 -30.63 23.79 -15.11
CA THR A 420 -29.88 24.49 -14.07
C THR A 420 -29.32 25.77 -14.68
N SER A 421 -29.39 26.89 -13.96
CA SER A 421 -29.43 28.24 -14.54
C SER A 421 -28.16 28.72 -15.26
N ASP A 422 -27.05 28.01 -15.13
CA ASP A 422 -25.70 28.57 -15.28
C ASP A 422 -24.91 27.98 -16.47
N MET A 423 -25.59 27.70 -17.59
CA MET A 423 -24.96 27.53 -18.90
C MET A 423 -25.90 28.05 -19.98
N ASP A 424 -25.41 28.82 -20.95
CA ASP A 424 -26.11 28.96 -22.23
C ASP A 424 -25.89 27.73 -23.13
N PRO A 425 -26.86 27.35 -23.98
CA PRO A 425 -26.77 26.16 -24.79
C PRO A 425 -26.17 26.53 -26.17
N LEU A 426 -24.95 26.06 -26.42
CA LEU A 426 -24.17 26.34 -27.63
C LEU A 426 -23.68 27.80 -27.69
N TRP A 427 -22.43 27.99 -28.15
CA TRP A 427 -22.11 29.22 -28.86
C TRP A 427 -22.81 29.18 -30.24
N ASP A 428 -23.24 30.34 -30.72
CA ASP A 428 -23.65 30.64 -32.10
C ASP A 428 -24.95 30.05 -32.71
N HIS A 429 -25.74 29.19 -32.05
CA HIS A 429 -26.86 28.48 -32.72
C HIS A 429 -28.23 28.51 -32.01
N TRP A 430 -28.79 29.69 -31.73
CA TRP A 430 -30.24 29.86 -31.47
C TRP A 430 -30.78 31.13 -32.15
N PRO A 431 -32.07 31.19 -32.58
CA PRO A 431 -32.60 32.36 -33.30
C PRO A 431 -32.59 33.65 -32.46
N VAL A 432 -32.27 34.76 -33.13
CA VAL A 432 -32.04 36.10 -32.54
C VAL A 432 -33.29 36.67 -31.85
N ASP A 433 -34.48 36.21 -32.20
CA ASP A 433 -35.77 36.75 -31.73
C ASP A 433 -36.26 36.16 -30.39
N ALA A 434 -35.45 35.33 -29.72
CA ALA A 434 -35.78 34.77 -28.41
C ALA A 434 -35.63 35.81 -27.29
N VAL A 435 -36.75 36.46 -26.92
CA VAL A 435 -36.79 37.45 -25.83
C VAL A 435 -36.30 36.84 -24.51
N LEU A 436 -35.11 37.25 -24.08
CA LEU A 436 -34.57 36.93 -22.76
C LEU A 436 -35.47 37.51 -21.66
N PRO A 437 -35.82 36.75 -20.61
CA PRO A 437 -36.41 37.30 -19.41
C PRO A 437 -35.49 38.37 -18.80
N SER A 438 -36.06 39.46 -18.30
CA SER A 438 -35.30 40.58 -17.75
C SER A 438 -34.39 40.15 -16.61
N LEU A 439 -33.08 40.36 -16.77
CA LEU A 439 -32.09 40.23 -15.71
C LEU A 439 -32.41 41.25 -14.60
N ASP A 440 -32.88 40.74 -13.46
CA ASP A 440 -33.08 41.52 -12.24
C ASP A 440 -31.72 41.67 -11.51
N PRO A 441 -31.13 42.87 -11.44
CA PRO A 441 -29.74 43.05 -11.00
C PRO A 441 -29.53 42.77 -9.51
N ASP A 442 -30.59 42.79 -8.70
CA ASP A 442 -30.52 42.55 -7.25
C ASP A 442 -30.69 41.07 -6.87
N ALA A 443 -30.84 40.17 -7.86
CA ALA A 443 -30.96 38.73 -7.65
C ALA A 443 -29.62 38.08 -7.23
N SER A 444 -29.25 38.22 -5.95
CA SER A 444 -28.07 37.58 -5.33
C SER A 444 -28.22 36.05 -5.15
N SER A 445 -28.56 35.35 -6.22
CA SER A 445 -28.92 33.93 -6.23
C SER A 445 -27.73 33.03 -6.59
N THR A 446 -27.65 31.87 -5.94
CA THR A 446 -26.48 30.97 -5.97
C THR A 446 -26.51 30.00 -7.17
N GLY A 447 -26.30 30.51 -8.38
CA GLY A 447 -26.41 29.72 -9.62
C GLY A 447 -25.42 28.54 -9.76
N SER A 448 -24.18 28.72 -9.28
CA SER A 448 -23.02 27.79 -9.39
C SER A 448 -23.30 26.30 -9.08
N SER A 449 -24.34 25.99 -8.29
CA SER A 449 -24.67 24.64 -7.83
C SER A 449 -24.88 23.61 -8.95
N GLY A 450 -25.55 23.98 -10.06
CA GLY A 450 -25.88 23.04 -11.13
C GLY A 450 -24.69 22.73 -12.04
N CYS A 451 -23.97 23.76 -12.45
CA CYS A 451 -22.79 23.62 -13.31
C CYS A 451 -21.72 22.77 -12.61
N LEU A 452 -21.45 23.01 -11.31
CA LEU A 452 -20.53 22.20 -10.51
C LEU A 452 -20.91 20.70 -10.47
N GLN A 453 -22.20 20.37 -10.43
CA GLN A 453 -22.65 18.97 -10.44
C GLN A 453 -22.35 18.27 -11.76
N ARG A 454 -22.48 18.96 -12.91
CA ARG A 454 -22.10 18.46 -14.23
C ARG A 454 -20.62 18.06 -14.28
N LEU A 455 -19.73 18.96 -13.86
CA LEU A 455 -18.29 18.73 -13.83
C LEU A 455 -17.92 17.57 -12.89
N LEU A 456 -18.51 17.52 -11.69
CA LEU A 456 -18.23 16.46 -10.71
C LEU A 456 -18.74 15.07 -11.16
N GLU A 457 -19.86 14.96 -11.87
CA GLU A 457 -20.34 13.68 -12.40
C GLU A 457 -19.48 13.18 -13.58
N GLU A 458 -19.10 14.05 -14.52
CA GLU A 458 -18.20 13.69 -15.62
C GLU A 458 -16.81 13.26 -15.12
N ILE A 459 -16.26 13.93 -14.09
CA ILE A 459 -15.01 13.51 -13.42
C ILE A 459 -15.16 12.11 -12.79
N LYS A 460 -16.25 11.86 -12.04
CA LYS A 460 -16.49 10.54 -11.40
C LYS A 460 -16.63 9.42 -12.43
N LEU A 461 -17.24 9.71 -13.58
CA LEU A 461 -17.50 8.75 -14.64
C LEU A 461 -16.25 8.44 -15.47
N TYR A 462 -15.56 9.48 -15.95
CA TYR A 462 -14.50 9.34 -16.97
C TYR A 462 -13.07 9.62 -16.48
N GLY A 463 -12.86 10.34 -15.37
CA GLY A 463 -11.51 10.67 -14.88
C GLY A 463 -10.63 9.46 -14.54
N SER A 464 -11.26 8.31 -14.25
CA SER A 464 -10.60 7.01 -14.05
C SER A 464 -10.56 6.11 -15.30
N SER A 465 -11.04 6.57 -16.45
CA SER A 465 -11.10 5.76 -17.68
C SER A 465 -9.71 5.36 -18.18
N LYS A 466 -9.69 4.31 -19.01
CA LYS A 466 -8.53 3.90 -19.82
C LYS A 466 -8.64 4.32 -21.31
N SER A 467 -9.70 5.00 -21.76
CA SER A 467 -9.73 5.61 -23.11
C SER A 467 -9.17 7.04 -23.10
N THR A 468 -8.39 7.41 -24.10
CA THR A 468 -7.97 8.81 -24.30
C THR A 468 -9.18 9.72 -24.59
N THR A 469 -10.14 9.24 -25.38
CA THR A 469 -11.34 10.04 -25.73
C THR A 469 -12.24 10.34 -24.54
N GLU A 470 -12.35 9.43 -23.56
CA GLU A 470 -13.14 9.66 -22.35
C GLU A 470 -12.45 10.65 -21.40
N LEU A 471 -11.12 10.57 -21.27
CA LEU A 471 -10.36 11.57 -20.51
C LEU A 471 -10.40 12.95 -21.18
N ALA A 472 -10.39 12.99 -22.52
CA ALA A 472 -10.51 14.23 -23.29
C ALA A 472 -11.85 14.94 -23.06
N ARG A 473 -12.94 14.22 -22.74
CA ARG A 473 -14.22 14.84 -22.32
C ARG A 473 -14.05 15.65 -21.03
N VAL A 474 -13.36 15.08 -20.04
CA VAL A 474 -13.07 15.78 -18.77
C VAL A 474 -12.12 16.95 -18.99
N ALA A 475 -11.09 16.79 -19.83
CA ALA A 475 -10.16 17.86 -20.20
C ALA A 475 -10.88 19.04 -20.87
N ASN A 476 -11.72 18.77 -21.87
CA ASN A 476 -12.49 19.81 -22.56
C ASN A 476 -13.51 20.48 -21.61
N LEU A 477 -14.20 19.71 -20.77
CA LEU A 477 -15.13 20.28 -19.77
C LEU A 477 -14.42 21.14 -18.71
N LEU A 478 -13.11 20.97 -18.49
CA LEU A 478 -12.33 21.87 -17.63
C LEU A 478 -11.95 23.19 -18.31
N HIS A 479 -12.09 23.32 -19.64
CA HIS A 479 -12.02 24.60 -20.35
C HIS A 479 -13.37 25.32 -20.35
N ASP A 480 -14.50 24.59 -20.45
CA ASP A 480 -15.86 25.14 -20.28
C ASP A 480 -16.04 25.89 -18.93
N PHE A 481 -15.22 25.56 -17.92
CA PHE A 481 -15.25 26.11 -16.55
C PHE A 481 -14.06 27.03 -16.25
N GLU A 482 -13.29 27.45 -17.26
CA GLU A 482 -12.13 28.31 -17.06
C GLU A 482 -12.55 29.69 -16.52
N GLY A 483 -12.00 30.06 -15.36
CA GLY A 483 -12.36 31.29 -14.64
C GLY A 483 -13.45 31.12 -13.56
N CYS A 484 -14.10 29.96 -13.45
CA CYS A 484 -15.07 29.72 -12.38
C CYS A 484 -14.42 29.62 -10.98
N GLU A 485 -14.95 30.35 -10.00
CA GLU A 485 -14.59 30.25 -8.57
C GLU A 485 -15.48 29.19 -7.89
N ILE A 486 -14.91 28.04 -7.49
CA ILE A 486 -15.63 27.01 -6.72
C ILE A 486 -15.22 27.08 -5.23
N PRO A 487 -16.13 27.42 -4.30
CA PRO A 487 -15.80 27.58 -2.89
C PRO A 487 -15.54 26.24 -2.19
N LEU A 488 -14.35 26.08 -1.61
CA LEU A 488 -14.00 24.89 -0.81
C LEU A 488 -14.15 25.10 0.70
N GLY A 489 -14.09 26.35 1.15
CA GLY A 489 -14.25 26.71 2.56
C GLY A 489 -13.29 27.81 3.02
N PHE A 490 -13.25 28.03 4.33
CA PHE A 490 -12.41 29.06 4.96
C PHE A 490 -11.52 28.47 6.06
N ARG A 491 -10.53 29.23 6.51
CA ARG A 491 -9.74 28.91 7.70
C ARG A 491 -9.35 30.19 8.44
N LYS A 492 -9.40 30.13 9.77
CA LYS A 492 -8.88 31.21 10.62
C LYS A 492 -7.36 31.23 10.50
N GLY A 493 -6.80 32.37 10.09
CA GLY A 493 -5.37 32.61 9.94
C GLY A 493 -4.71 32.99 11.26
N LYS A 494 -3.64 33.79 11.18
CA LYS A 494 -3.03 34.45 12.35
C LYS A 494 -3.48 35.92 12.37
N HIS A 495 -3.73 36.47 13.56
CA HIS A 495 -4.21 37.85 13.76
C HIS A 495 -5.61 38.10 13.16
N ASP A 496 -6.56 37.18 13.43
CA ASP A 496 -7.99 37.18 13.01
C ASP A 496 -8.34 37.38 11.52
N LYS A 497 -7.36 37.59 10.64
CA LYS A 497 -7.52 37.44 9.19
C LYS A 497 -8.06 36.04 8.86
N THR A 498 -9.14 36.00 8.09
CA THR A 498 -9.68 34.76 7.53
C THR A 498 -9.07 34.51 6.16
N LEU A 499 -8.72 33.26 5.87
CA LEU A 499 -8.29 32.79 4.55
C LEU A 499 -9.44 32.02 3.92
N GLU A 500 -9.93 32.45 2.76
CA GLU A 500 -10.89 31.71 1.94
C GLU A 500 -10.12 30.88 0.89
N PHE A 501 -10.59 29.67 0.60
CA PHE A 501 -9.96 28.73 -0.34
C PHE A 501 -10.94 28.33 -1.45
N ALA A 502 -10.52 28.45 -2.70
CA ALA A 502 -11.32 28.07 -3.86
C ALA A 502 -10.54 27.19 -4.85
N TRP A 503 -11.28 26.28 -5.49
CA TRP A 503 -10.84 25.57 -6.68
C TRP A 503 -11.15 26.43 -7.90
N PHE A 504 -10.16 26.59 -8.78
CA PHE A 504 -10.34 27.11 -10.13
C PHE A 504 -10.14 25.96 -11.12
N PRO A 505 -11.22 25.46 -11.75
CA PRO A 505 -11.13 24.49 -12.83
C PRO A 505 -10.31 25.03 -13.99
N HIS A 506 -9.38 24.21 -14.49
CA HIS A 506 -8.60 24.53 -15.68
C HIS A 506 -7.89 23.27 -16.18
N CYS A 507 -8.01 22.98 -17.48
CA CYS A 507 -7.13 21.99 -18.11
C CYS A 507 -5.82 22.68 -18.50
N CYS A 508 -4.80 22.51 -17.66
CA CYS A 508 -3.46 22.96 -17.97
C CYS A 508 -2.65 21.78 -18.53
N PRO A 509 -2.13 21.86 -19.77
CA PRO A 509 -1.10 20.93 -20.23
C PRO A 509 0.10 20.99 -19.29
N ILE A 510 0.56 19.83 -18.83
CA ILE A 510 1.61 19.81 -17.81
C ILE A 510 2.96 19.76 -18.51
N GLU A 511 3.53 20.94 -18.64
CA GLU A 511 4.93 21.13 -19.03
C GLU A 511 5.82 20.63 -17.88
N PHE A 512 6.71 19.68 -18.17
CA PHE A 512 7.83 19.37 -17.28
C PHE A 512 9.11 19.88 -17.91
N SER A 513 10.06 20.37 -17.11
CA SER A 513 11.29 21.02 -17.63
C SER A 513 12.16 20.10 -18.50
N ASN A 514 12.05 18.78 -18.32
CA ASN A 514 12.70 17.76 -19.15
C ASN A 514 11.81 17.18 -20.28
N ASN A 515 10.53 17.54 -20.34
CA ASN A 515 9.53 17.04 -21.30
C ASN A 515 8.54 18.17 -21.63
N ALA A 516 8.99 19.16 -22.42
CA ALA A 516 8.09 20.17 -22.97
C ALA A 516 7.09 19.51 -23.95
N PRO A 517 5.77 19.75 -23.82
CA PRO A 517 4.79 19.16 -24.72
C PRO A 517 4.94 19.70 -26.15
N PRO A 518 4.63 18.89 -27.19
CA PRO A 518 4.72 19.32 -28.57
C PRO A 518 3.60 20.32 -28.92
N SER A 519 3.90 21.60 -28.71
CA SER A 519 3.03 22.77 -28.95
C SER A 519 1.83 22.92 -27.99
N ARG A 520 1.09 24.03 -28.13
CA ARG A 520 -0.10 24.36 -27.31
C ARG A 520 -1.19 23.28 -27.44
N TYR A 521 -2.04 23.15 -26.41
CA TYR A 521 -3.19 22.25 -26.40
C TYR A 521 -4.02 22.40 -27.68
N ASN A 522 -3.95 21.40 -28.56
CA ASN A 522 -4.77 21.35 -29.75
C ASN A 522 -5.99 20.49 -29.44
N ILE A 523 -7.14 21.14 -29.22
CA ILE A 523 -8.45 20.49 -28.98
C ILE A 523 -8.74 19.44 -30.07
N ASN A 524 -8.32 19.73 -31.31
CA ASN A 524 -8.54 18.91 -32.50
C ASN A 524 -7.36 17.95 -32.82
N GLY A 525 -6.36 17.86 -31.93
CA GLY A 525 -5.18 17.02 -32.11
C GLY A 525 -5.23 15.70 -31.32
N PRO A 526 -4.32 14.75 -31.60
CA PRO A 526 -4.17 13.54 -30.79
C PRO A 526 -3.73 13.91 -29.38
N GLN A 527 -4.59 13.63 -28.39
CA GLN A 527 -4.37 14.02 -27.00
C GLN A 527 -3.23 13.21 -26.37
N SER A 528 -2.21 13.91 -25.87
CA SER A 528 -1.08 13.30 -25.16
C SER A 528 -1.36 13.14 -23.67
N PRO A 529 -0.62 12.29 -22.95
CA PRO A 529 -0.79 12.19 -21.50
C PRO A 529 -0.51 13.51 -20.76
N SER A 530 0.41 14.34 -21.26
CA SER A 530 0.70 15.66 -20.70
C SER A 530 -0.37 16.71 -21.05
N SER A 531 -1.01 16.65 -22.22
CA SER A 531 -2.13 17.54 -22.57
C SER A 531 -3.39 17.20 -21.78
N LEU A 532 -3.62 15.91 -21.48
CA LEU A 532 -4.67 15.44 -20.57
C LEU A 532 -4.35 15.66 -19.07
N GLY A 533 -3.26 16.35 -18.74
CA GLY A 533 -2.89 16.68 -17.37
C GLY A 533 -2.55 15.46 -16.48
N LEU A 534 -1.99 14.39 -17.05
CA LEU A 534 -1.74 13.15 -16.32
C LEU A 534 -0.40 13.15 -15.57
N ILE A 535 -0.47 12.99 -14.25
CA ILE A 535 0.69 13.02 -13.34
C ILE A 535 0.81 11.68 -12.62
N ARG A 536 2.04 11.22 -12.41
CA ARG A 536 2.34 10.17 -11.42
C ARG A 536 3.16 10.74 -10.27
N ALA A 537 2.68 10.54 -9.04
CA ALA A 537 3.40 10.89 -7.83
C ALA A 537 3.92 9.62 -7.15
N PHE A 538 5.21 9.32 -7.34
CA PHE A 538 5.84 8.14 -6.73
C PHE A 538 6.28 8.44 -5.30
N HIS A 539 6.04 7.53 -4.36
CA HIS A 539 6.48 7.72 -2.97
C HIS A 539 8.01 7.81 -2.89
N GLY A 540 8.49 8.96 -2.40
CA GLY A 540 9.91 9.29 -2.29
C GLY A 540 10.49 8.95 -0.93
N PHE A 541 11.64 8.28 -0.93
CA PHE A 541 12.36 7.90 0.28
C PHE A 541 13.89 8.01 0.11
N HIS A 542 14.55 8.83 0.94
CA HIS A 542 15.99 9.19 0.86
C HIS A 542 16.49 9.41 -0.58
N GLY A 543 15.81 10.27 -1.35
CA GLY A 543 16.22 10.62 -2.71
C GLY A 543 15.96 9.54 -3.76
N LYS A 544 15.15 8.52 -3.47
CA LYS A 544 14.77 7.47 -4.43
C LYS A 544 13.27 7.17 -4.42
N THR A 545 12.72 6.82 -5.59
CA THR A 545 11.31 6.43 -5.76
C THR A 545 11.06 4.97 -5.38
N ILE A 546 9.92 4.67 -4.74
CA ILE A 546 9.50 3.30 -4.42
C ILE A 546 8.41 2.86 -5.41
N ARG A 547 8.77 2.03 -6.40
CA ARG A 547 7.80 1.36 -7.29
C ARG A 547 6.88 0.42 -6.50
N LEU A 548 5.65 0.24 -6.99
CA LEU A 548 4.58 -0.58 -6.38
C LEU A 548 4.25 -0.24 -4.92
N SER A 549 4.52 1.00 -4.49
CA SER A 549 4.10 1.48 -3.17
C SER A 549 2.59 1.75 -3.16
N LYS A 550 1.90 1.36 -2.08
CA LYS A 550 0.49 1.74 -1.79
C LYS A 550 0.28 3.24 -1.47
N TRP A 551 1.26 4.07 -1.82
CA TRP A 551 1.29 5.53 -1.71
C TRP A 551 1.72 6.17 -3.05
N ASN A 552 1.88 5.38 -4.11
CA ASN A 552 2.02 5.91 -5.47
C ASN A 552 0.63 6.32 -5.95
N LEU A 553 0.54 7.50 -6.55
CA LEU A 553 -0.71 8.12 -6.96
C LEU A 553 -0.68 8.33 -8.48
N TYR A 554 -1.77 7.97 -9.13
CA TYR A 554 -1.99 8.14 -10.57
C TYR A 554 -3.12 9.14 -10.75
N LEU A 555 -2.82 10.28 -11.37
CA LEU A 555 -3.59 11.50 -11.22
C LEU A 555 -3.96 12.10 -12.57
N MET A 556 -5.12 12.76 -12.61
CA MET A 556 -5.46 13.77 -13.61
C MET A 556 -5.56 15.11 -12.89
N GLN A 557 -4.85 16.13 -13.35
CA GLN A 557 -5.01 17.51 -12.88
C GLN A 557 -6.38 18.04 -13.31
N LEU A 558 -7.03 18.75 -12.39
CA LEU A 558 -8.35 19.36 -12.56
C LEU A 558 -8.34 20.89 -12.40
N GLY A 559 -7.16 21.49 -12.20
CA GLY A 559 -6.99 22.93 -11.99
C GLY A 559 -6.28 23.25 -10.67
N TYR A 560 -6.44 24.48 -10.19
CA TYR A 560 -5.61 25.08 -9.14
C TYR A 560 -6.37 25.37 -7.84
N LEU A 561 -5.64 25.35 -6.72
CA LEU A 561 -6.12 25.79 -5.41
C LEU A 561 -5.58 27.19 -5.10
N CYS A 562 -6.48 28.16 -4.96
CA CYS A 562 -6.13 29.54 -4.62
C CYS A 562 -6.58 29.89 -3.19
N GLU A 563 -5.87 30.85 -2.56
CA GLU A 563 -6.25 31.48 -1.30
C GLU A 563 -6.38 33.00 -1.46
N ARG A 564 -7.35 33.60 -0.76
CA ARG A 564 -7.46 35.05 -0.55
C ARG A 564 -7.66 35.36 0.92
N SER A 565 -7.12 36.47 1.41
CA SER A 565 -7.45 36.94 2.75
C SER A 565 -8.65 37.88 2.73
N ARG A 566 -9.49 37.71 3.75
CA ARG A 566 -10.62 38.57 4.07
C ARG A 566 -10.38 39.20 5.43
N GLY A 567 -10.29 40.53 5.45
CA GLY A 567 -10.32 41.31 6.69
C GLY A 567 -11.74 41.36 7.27
N PHE A 568 -11.84 41.72 8.55
CA PHE A 568 -13.10 42.25 9.07
C PHE A 568 -13.33 43.65 8.47
N ALA A 569 -14.54 43.91 8.00
CA ALA A 569 -14.97 45.27 7.73
C ALA A 569 -15.22 45.97 9.06
N GLU A 570 -14.34 46.90 9.44
CA GLU A 570 -14.63 47.80 10.56
C GLU A 570 -15.71 48.80 10.13
N SER A 571 -16.70 49.00 11.01
CA SER A 571 -17.86 49.88 10.87
C SER A 571 -18.94 49.49 9.83
N GLY A 572 -20.19 49.53 10.30
CA GLY A 572 -21.35 49.85 9.46
C GLY A 572 -22.19 48.67 8.96
N ILE A 573 -23.42 48.60 9.47
CA ILE A 573 -24.55 48.09 8.67
C ILE A 573 -24.59 48.98 7.41
N ASN A 574 -24.61 48.36 6.22
CA ASN A 574 -24.48 48.97 4.87
C ASN A 574 -23.05 49.18 4.32
N GLY A 575 -22.01 48.56 4.88
CA GLY A 575 -20.68 48.49 4.23
C GLY A 575 -20.61 47.43 3.11
N THR A 576 -20.85 47.81 1.85
CA THR A 576 -20.83 46.90 0.69
C THR A 576 -19.44 46.61 0.09
N THR A 577 -18.39 47.32 0.52
CA THR A 577 -17.04 47.26 -0.05
C THR A 577 -15.97 46.95 0.99
N GLY A 578 -16.07 45.77 1.60
CA GLY A 578 -14.93 45.17 2.30
C GLY A 578 -13.95 44.54 1.30
N ASP A 579 -12.92 45.28 0.89
CA ASP A 579 -11.93 44.86 -0.11
C ASP A 579 -11.35 43.47 0.19
N SER A 580 -11.76 42.48 -0.61
CA SER A 580 -11.18 41.16 -0.60
C SER A 580 -9.85 41.16 -1.35
N GLU A 581 -8.81 40.58 -0.76
CA GLU A 581 -7.52 40.46 -1.44
C GLU A 581 -7.69 39.61 -2.72
N LYS A 582 -6.97 39.94 -3.80
CA LYS A 582 -7.03 39.16 -5.05
C LYS A 582 -6.61 37.71 -4.78
N TRP A 583 -7.24 36.77 -5.48
CA TRP A 583 -6.87 35.36 -5.42
C TRP A 583 -5.39 35.14 -5.72
N THR A 584 -4.71 34.40 -4.84
CA THR A 584 -3.31 33.99 -5.00
C THR A 584 -3.21 32.48 -5.09
N ALA A 585 -2.37 31.96 -5.99
CA ALA A 585 -2.17 30.51 -6.10
C ALA A 585 -1.41 29.98 -4.89
N THR A 586 -2.00 29.02 -4.15
CA THR A 586 -1.35 28.40 -2.97
C THR A 586 -0.14 27.52 -3.32
N GLY A 587 0.06 27.25 -4.61
CA GLY A 587 1.01 26.26 -5.09
C GLY A 587 0.53 24.81 -5.00
N HIS A 588 -0.78 24.57 -4.81
CA HIS A 588 -1.37 23.24 -4.98
C HIS A 588 -2.25 23.19 -6.24
N ILE A 589 -2.24 22.03 -6.89
CA ILE A 589 -3.28 21.63 -7.85
C ILE A 589 -4.30 20.74 -7.17
N ILE A 590 -5.49 20.67 -7.77
CA ILE A 590 -6.53 19.69 -7.43
C ILE A 590 -6.48 18.57 -8.47
N CYS A 591 -6.57 17.34 -7.99
CA CYS A 591 -6.39 16.14 -8.79
C CYS A 591 -7.48 15.10 -8.52
N TRP A 592 -7.74 14.25 -9.51
CA TRP A 592 -8.48 13.00 -9.35
C TRP A 592 -7.51 11.82 -9.17
N ASP A 593 -7.58 11.07 -8.06
CA ASP A 593 -6.94 9.75 -7.94
C ASP A 593 -7.65 8.76 -8.86
N ARG A 594 -7.01 8.49 -10.00
CA ARG A 594 -7.55 7.63 -11.06
C ARG A 594 -7.66 6.18 -10.63
N LEU A 595 -6.81 5.73 -9.70
CA LEU A 595 -6.76 4.35 -9.19
C LEU A 595 -7.76 4.11 -8.05
N ASN A 596 -8.04 5.12 -7.22
CA ASN A 596 -8.87 4.99 -6.02
C ASN A 596 -10.11 5.93 -6.00
N HIS A 597 -10.44 6.56 -7.12
CA HIS A 597 -11.69 7.27 -7.40
C HIS A 597 -12.08 8.37 -6.39
N HIS A 598 -11.16 9.29 -6.10
CA HIS A 598 -11.46 10.42 -5.20
C HIS A 598 -10.61 11.67 -5.50
N LEU A 599 -11.08 12.82 -5.02
CA LEU A 599 -10.43 14.12 -5.18
C LEU A 599 -9.31 14.31 -4.15
N MET A 600 -8.22 14.97 -4.55
CA MET A 600 -7.08 15.29 -3.69
C MET A 600 -6.48 16.66 -4.02
N ILE A 601 -5.72 17.24 -3.08
CA ILE A 601 -4.78 18.34 -3.32
C ILE A 601 -3.35 17.81 -3.35
N LEU A 602 -2.51 18.42 -4.20
CA LEU A 602 -1.10 18.06 -4.39
C LEU A 602 -0.26 19.35 -4.55
N PHE A 603 0.81 19.50 -3.78
CA PHE A 603 1.66 20.70 -3.77
C PHE A 603 2.80 20.64 -4.81
N LEU A 604 2.89 21.67 -5.65
CA LEU A 604 3.89 21.83 -6.70
C LEU A 604 4.95 22.90 -6.40
N GLY A 605 4.79 23.68 -5.32
CA GLY A 605 5.64 24.85 -5.06
C GLY A 605 4.99 26.17 -5.50
N ARG A 606 5.70 27.28 -5.29
CA ARG A 606 5.16 28.64 -5.58
C ARG A 606 5.35 29.02 -7.04
N GLY A 607 4.51 28.47 -7.91
CA GLY A 607 4.44 28.83 -9.32
C GLY A 607 3.20 28.27 -10.01
N LEU A 608 2.81 28.91 -11.11
CA LEU A 608 1.93 28.36 -12.15
C LEU A 608 2.81 28.20 -13.41
N GLY A 609 2.79 27.02 -14.03
CA GLY A 609 3.64 26.70 -15.19
C GLY A 609 4.41 25.39 -15.02
N VAL A 610 5.63 25.35 -15.56
CA VAL A 610 6.48 24.16 -15.69
C VAL A 610 6.75 23.49 -14.34
N ILE A 611 6.51 22.18 -14.24
CA ILE A 611 6.87 21.35 -13.09
C ILE A 611 8.28 20.81 -13.26
N ASP A 612 9.19 21.09 -12.32
CA ASP A 612 10.48 20.41 -12.27
C ASP A 612 10.30 18.97 -11.73
N PRO A 613 10.77 17.93 -12.45
CA PRO A 613 10.67 16.55 -11.99
C PRO A 613 11.66 16.33 -10.82
N GLY A 614 11.12 16.33 -9.61
CA GLY A 614 11.90 16.41 -8.38
C GLY A 614 11.15 15.92 -7.13
N PHE A 615 11.78 16.05 -5.95
CA PHE A 615 11.21 15.62 -4.67
C PHE A 615 10.44 16.74 -3.96
N TYR A 616 9.13 16.59 -3.88
CA TYR A 616 8.23 17.54 -3.23
C TYR A 616 7.74 17.05 -1.85
N PRO A 617 7.36 17.99 -0.96
CA PRO A 617 7.62 19.43 -1.04
C PRO A 617 9.09 19.76 -0.73
N GLU A 618 9.65 20.78 -1.39
CA GLU A 618 10.89 21.41 -0.93
C GLU A 618 10.66 22.21 0.37
N LYS A 619 9.65 23.09 0.33
CA LYS A 619 9.18 23.92 1.44
C LYS A 619 7.66 23.74 1.52
N PRO A 620 7.09 23.19 2.61
CA PRO A 620 5.65 22.97 2.70
C PRO A 620 4.88 24.29 2.80
N HIS A 621 3.60 24.26 2.42
CA HIS A 621 2.70 25.40 2.64
C HIS A 621 2.54 25.68 4.15
N PRO A 622 2.49 26.95 4.62
CA PRO A 622 2.39 27.24 6.05
C PRO A 622 1.09 26.76 6.71
N TYR A 623 0.04 26.52 5.92
CA TYR A 623 -1.28 26.11 6.42
C TYR A 623 -1.73 24.75 5.90
N LEU A 624 -1.35 24.35 4.68
CA LEU A 624 -1.96 23.22 3.97
C LEU A 624 -1.03 21.99 3.89
N PRO A 625 -1.58 20.77 4.00
CA PRO A 625 -0.82 19.54 3.81
C PRO A 625 -0.41 19.35 2.35
N SER A 626 0.83 18.93 2.12
CA SER A 626 1.41 18.83 0.77
C SER A 626 0.82 17.73 -0.11
N VAL A 627 0.08 16.78 0.49
CA VAL A 627 -0.90 15.90 -0.17
C VAL A 627 -2.03 15.66 0.82
N ALA A 628 -3.29 15.80 0.39
CA ALA A 628 -4.43 15.36 1.18
C ALA A 628 -5.62 14.98 0.31
N ASN A 629 -6.43 14.03 0.79
CA ASN A 629 -7.70 13.71 0.16
C ASN A 629 -8.73 14.79 0.53
N LEU A 630 -9.49 15.24 -0.46
CA LEU A 630 -10.65 16.11 -0.27
C LEU A 630 -11.88 15.25 0.03
N THR A 631 -12.58 15.52 1.12
CA THR A 631 -13.85 14.83 1.41
C THR A 631 -15.02 15.48 0.67
N SER A 632 -15.97 14.67 0.22
CA SER A 632 -17.18 15.09 -0.50
C SER A 632 -18.25 15.65 0.45
N LYS A 633 -17.94 16.76 1.12
CA LYS A 633 -18.94 17.67 1.67
C LYS A 633 -19.49 18.56 0.54
N PRO A 634 -20.71 19.11 0.63
CA PRO A 634 -21.24 20.02 -0.38
C PRO A 634 -20.36 21.28 -0.50
N TRP A 635 -19.82 21.53 -1.70
CA TRP A 635 -18.93 22.66 -2.03
C TRP A 635 -19.75 23.91 -2.40
N ASN A 636 -20.70 24.27 -1.55
CA ASN A 636 -21.76 25.21 -1.89
C ASN A 636 -21.51 26.64 -1.38
N ASN A 637 -20.60 26.83 -0.42
CA ASN A 637 -20.24 28.15 0.13
C ASN A 637 -18.92 28.12 0.93
N PHE A 638 -18.40 29.31 1.26
CA PHE A 638 -17.24 29.50 2.14
C PHE A 638 -17.56 29.34 3.65
N GLN A 639 -18.65 28.68 4.05
CA GLN A 639 -19.02 28.55 5.48
C GLN A 639 -18.45 27.29 6.16
N ALA A 640 -17.84 26.37 5.40
CA ALA A 640 -17.16 25.19 5.94
C ALA A 640 -15.70 25.47 6.30
N GLU A 641 -15.20 24.94 7.43
CA GLU A 641 -13.78 25.02 7.75
C GLU A 641 -12.96 24.08 6.84
N PHE A 642 -12.01 24.63 6.09
CA PHE A 642 -11.08 23.93 5.21
C PHE A 642 -9.78 23.55 5.95
N SER A 643 -9.82 22.46 6.70
CA SER A 643 -8.70 22.01 7.53
C SER A 643 -8.65 20.49 7.75
N GLU A 644 -7.57 20.02 8.39
CA GLU A 644 -7.46 18.65 8.91
C GLU A 644 -8.42 18.42 10.09
N ASN A 645 -8.65 19.45 10.93
CA ASN A 645 -9.46 19.36 12.15
C ASN A 645 -10.95 19.14 11.85
N SER A 646 -11.45 19.79 10.79
CA SER A 646 -12.84 19.64 10.34
C SER A 646 -13.10 18.31 9.61
N GLY A 647 -12.05 17.51 9.39
CA GLY A 647 -12.07 16.33 8.54
C GLY A 647 -12.25 16.62 7.06
N PHE A 648 -12.17 17.89 6.62
CA PHE A 648 -12.27 18.22 5.19
C PHE A 648 -11.06 17.66 4.42
N LEU A 649 -9.87 17.84 4.99
CA LEU A 649 -8.59 17.38 4.47
C LEU A 649 -8.10 16.14 5.22
N LEU A 650 -7.80 15.06 4.51
CA LEU A 650 -7.17 13.86 5.08
C LEU A 650 -5.70 13.76 4.62
N PRO A 651 -4.72 14.19 5.44
CA PRO A 651 -3.34 14.39 5.00
C PRO A 651 -2.56 13.09 4.80
N LEU A 652 -1.93 12.95 3.63
CA LEU A 652 -0.97 11.87 3.36
C LEU A 652 0.44 12.39 3.68
N ARG A 653 1.00 11.95 4.82
CA ARG A 653 2.36 12.32 5.27
C ARG A 653 3.45 11.60 4.46
N ILE A 654 3.56 11.95 3.18
CA ILE A 654 4.53 11.41 2.23
C ILE A 654 5.31 12.54 1.56
N ARG A 655 6.61 12.31 1.35
CA ARG A 655 7.33 12.96 0.24
C ARG A 655 7.11 12.12 -1.02
N TYR A 656 7.17 12.79 -2.17
CA TYR A 656 6.88 12.20 -3.46
C TYR A 656 7.80 12.77 -4.54
N TRP A 657 8.03 11.98 -5.58
CA TRP A 657 8.64 12.41 -6.83
C TRP A 657 7.54 12.64 -7.85
N LEU A 658 7.54 13.79 -8.52
CA LEU A 658 6.61 14.08 -9.60
C LEU A 658 7.23 13.81 -10.97
N ASP A 659 6.40 13.29 -11.87
CA ASP A 659 6.74 12.99 -13.25
C ASP A 659 5.45 12.95 -14.08
N VAL A 660 5.56 13.09 -15.41
CA VAL A 660 4.44 12.83 -16.33
C VAL A 660 4.05 11.37 -16.17
N ASP A 661 2.75 11.08 -16.16
CA ASP A 661 2.33 9.70 -16.39
C ASP A 661 2.43 9.38 -17.89
N PRO A 662 3.34 8.50 -18.35
CA PRO A 662 3.41 8.12 -19.75
C PRO A 662 2.13 7.39 -20.23
N ALA A 663 1.27 6.98 -19.29
CA ALA A 663 -0.08 6.48 -19.53
C ALA A 663 -0.15 5.37 -20.61
N ALA A 664 0.88 4.51 -20.65
CA ALA A 664 1.00 3.36 -21.56
C ALA A 664 -0.08 2.28 -21.38
N TYR A 665 -0.99 2.50 -20.43
CA TYR A 665 -2.19 1.70 -20.17
C TYR A 665 -3.47 2.27 -20.80
N LEU A 666 -3.37 3.41 -21.51
CA LEU A 666 -4.47 3.98 -22.28
C LEU A 666 -4.65 3.26 -23.62
N VAL A 667 -5.90 3.04 -23.96
CA VAL A 667 -6.39 2.74 -25.31
C VAL A 667 -6.81 4.09 -25.93
N PRO A 668 -6.69 4.30 -27.25
CA PRO A 668 -7.30 5.46 -27.91
C PRO A 668 -8.76 5.69 -27.48
#